data_AF-A0A1Y0Y6V1-F1
#
_entry.id   AF-A0A1Y0Y6V1-F1
#
_cell.length_a   1.000
_cell.length_b   1.000
_cell.length_c   1.000
_cell.angle_alpha   90.00
_cell.angle_beta   90.00
_cell.angle_gamma   90.00
#
_symmetry.space_group_name_H-M   'P 1'
#
loop_
_entity.id
_entity.type
_entity.pdbx_description
1 polymer ?
#
loop_
_entity_poly.entity_id
_entity_poly.type
_entity_poly.pdbx_seq_one_letter_code
_entity_poly.pdbx_strand_id
1 'polypeptide(L)'
;MNKSLRATYRLQFHKDYTLYDAVQLVPYLENLGISHIYASPLLAAVPSSMHGYDTISWDYIDPEKGGEAGLQALVDELHAHNMGLILDIVPNHMSTHHLNVWWQDVLKYGSSSKYAAFFDIDWDVSQVDEAHHIILPFLEKPLSDIIKEKKIRFSYMDEERSFVFVYEDKIFPVALESMKWVEGFAEYKNEESLTSVSRKHLIDFFSSETSEGRQNLSMLLQKQHYRLVWWRNAGDLVNWRRFFDVTSLIALRMEQSYVFTHTHAYLFDLYQRGLIDGFRIDHIDGLLQPDEYCQNLRKKLEQLKQKRPESLRNDPIIFVEKILANKESLPKKWQVSGTTGYDFLEQISLLLHSPKGEKKLDFIWEQCGSFPYKKVQDLARNEKLNSSFYKMFHDLISSFVKFFSLEQNITTHSIETALRTILLSFPIYRIYFSGNTISKQSLPYLRKACNEARKELPSYHLPLLNKIEQILSQTIYQTLNRKAPENLFVNLTAPLAAKAGEDTAFYRYARLLSRNEVGTDPALFSKNIEAFHQANMSRFTSYPEALLCTATHDHKRGEDGRARLMVLSEPEVKWPETVMRWFAENPSVSKAEQIFIYQTLIAAWPLNNEDFSNFSQRLQSYLTKALREAGLCTSWDNPDLVYEKTCQNFMVQLLYTSFVKDLATFINNISSAAAINSLTQVILRYTVPGVPDLYQGREEWDFSLVDPDNRRSVNYLKLQKSLGREENLSVLATSWRDGRIKQEIIRKLLILRKKYPQLFINGLYKEVLVEGDLSDHVVVFQRVTKDIKIIVITSRFNFSLKINESLQSCHEGWKKTKIFLHDDWKSAEWKSVLWNKSCTNKDFDNLGYFYGALPFDVLIAHDVT
;
A
#
# COMPACT_ATOMS: atom_id res chain seq x y z
N MET A 1 -2.99 8.82 33.22
CA MET A 1 -4.01 7.94 32.59
C MET A 1 -3.33 7.19 31.46
N ASN A 2 -3.52 5.88 31.38
CA ASN A 2 -2.86 5.03 30.37
C ASN A 2 -3.56 5.22 29.00
N LYS A 3 -2.82 5.70 27.98
CA LYS A 3 -3.34 5.89 26.62
C LYS A 3 -3.49 4.56 25.89
N SER A 4 -4.65 3.93 26.02
CA SER A 4 -4.96 2.70 25.28
C SER A 4 -5.17 2.99 23.79
N LEU A 5 -4.56 2.19 22.92
CA LEU A 5 -4.85 2.17 21.48
C LEU A 5 -6.28 1.67 21.24
N ARG A 6 -7.12 2.47 20.57
CA ARG A 6 -8.54 2.16 20.30
C ARG A 6 -8.94 2.35 18.85
N ALA A 7 -8.34 3.33 18.18
CA ALA A 7 -8.57 3.73 16.80
C ALA A 7 -7.45 4.66 16.32
N THR A 8 -7.10 4.55 15.04
CA THR A 8 -6.07 5.37 14.38
C THR A 8 -6.69 6.28 13.31
N TYR A 9 -6.08 7.45 13.12
CA TYR A 9 -6.41 8.37 12.03
C TYR A 9 -5.16 8.66 11.20
N ARG A 10 -5.13 8.21 9.94
CA ARG A 10 -3.97 8.42 9.05
C ARG A 10 -3.95 9.83 8.49
N LEU A 11 -2.88 10.57 8.76
CA LEU A 11 -2.59 11.89 8.19
C LEU A 11 -1.38 11.84 7.26
N GLN A 12 -1.51 12.53 6.11
CA GLN A 12 -0.46 12.75 5.12
C GLN A 12 0.17 14.13 5.36
N PHE A 13 1.41 14.14 5.86
CA PHE A 13 2.17 15.37 6.14
C PHE A 13 3.07 15.75 4.96
N HIS A 14 3.00 17.01 4.55
CA HIS A 14 3.81 17.63 3.51
C HIS A 14 3.80 19.15 3.70
N LYS A 15 4.47 19.89 2.83
CA LYS A 15 4.59 21.36 2.94
C LYS A 15 3.28 22.14 2.96
N ASP A 16 2.20 21.59 2.39
CA ASP A 16 0.87 22.25 2.35
C ASP A 16 -0.09 21.69 3.43
N TYR A 17 0.35 20.73 4.24
CA TYR A 17 -0.35 20.24 5.43
C TYR A 17 0.68 19.75 6.45
N THR A 18 1.10 20.67 7.31
CA THR A 18 2.22 20.52 8.25
C THR A 18 1.78 19.98 9.60
N LEU A 19 2.75 19.72 10.48
CA LEU A 19 2.51 19.36 11.87
C LEU A 19 1.72 20.44 12.63
N TYR A 20 1.92 21.73 12.30
CA TYR A 20 1.17 22.84 12.89
C TYR A 20 -0.30 22.87 12.45
N ASP A 21 -0.58 22.49 11.20
CA ASP A 21 -1.97 22.38 10.70
C ASP A 21 -2.70 21.25 11.43
N ALA A 22 -2.01 20.15 11.72
CA ALA A 22 -2.57 19.04 12.48
C ALA A 22 -2.86 19.38 13.95
N VAL A 23 -2.14 20.32 14.58
CA VAL A 23 -2.46 20.81 15.94
C VAL A 23 -3.92 21.29 16.00
N GLN A 24 -4.33 22.08 15.00
CA GLN A 24 -5.70 22.63 14.94
C GLN A 24 -6.77 21.55 14.73
N LEU A 25 -6.38 20.35 14.27
CA LEU A 25 -7.27 19.23 14.01
C LEU A 25 -7.50 18.37 15.27
N VAL A 26 -6.60 18.40 16.26
CA VAL A 26 -6.66 17.51 17.43
C VAL A 26 -8.00 17.59 18.18
N PRO A 27 -8.59 18.76 18.49
CA PRO A 27 -9.88 18.83 19.18
C PRO A 27 -11.01 18.14 18.41
N TYR A 28 -11.00 18.23 17.07
CA TYR A 28 -11.97 17.53 16.24
C TYR A 28 -11.79 16.01 16.30
N LEU A 29 -10.55 15.51 16.23
CA LEU A 29 -10.27 14.08 16.30
C LEU A 29 -10.65 13.49 17.67
N GLU A 30 -10.44 14.24 18.75
CA GLU A 30 -10.86 13.86 20.09
C GLU A 30 -12.39 13.74 20.18
N ASN A 31 -13.12 14.72 19.65
CA ASN A 31 -14.58 14.72 19.60
C ASN A 31 -15.14 13.59 18.70
N LEU A 32 -14.45 13.29 17.60
CA LEU A 32 -14.75 12.13 16.76
C LEU A 32 -14.53 10.81 17.53
N GLY A 33 -13.57 10.78 18.47
CA GLY A 33 -13.27 9.65 19.36
C GLY A 33 -11.99 8.88 19.00
N ILE A 34 -11.12 9.48 18.17
CA ILE A 34 -9.81 8.92 17.80
C ILE A 34 -8.89 8.83 19.02
N SER A 35 -8.03 7.82 19.05
CA SER A 35 -7.04 7.66 20.13
C SER A 35 -5.62 8.00 19.70
N HIS A 36 -5.27 7.78 18.44
CA HIS A 36 -3.92 7.98 17.93
C HIS A 36 -3.94 8.59 16.54
N ILE A 37 -3.06 9.56 16.30
CA ILE A 37 -2.68 9.94 14.93
C ILE A 37 -1.73 8.86 14.40
N TYR A 38 -2.00 8.37 13.21
CA TYR A 38 -1.08 7.55 12.43
C TYR A 38 -0.43 8.48 11.39
N ALA A 39 0.78 8.97 11.70
CA ALA A 39 1.46 9.95 10.86
C ALA A 39 2.16 9.27 9.68
N SER A 40 2.11 9.88 8.48
CA SER A 40 3.04 9.56 7.39
C SER A 40 4.51 9.81 7.78
N PRO A 41 5.50 9.37 6.99
CA PRO A 41 6.90 9.57 7.32
C PRO A 41 7.25 11.04 7.57
N LEU A 42 7.77 11.32 8.76
CA LEU A 42 8.11 12.69 9.20
C LEU A 42 9.60 13.04 9.06
N LEU A 43 10.47 12.05 8.89
CA LEU A 43 11.89 12.30 8.67
C LEU A 43 12.11 13.11 7.39
N ALA A 44 13.25 13.79 7.33
CA ALA A 44 13.65 14.59 6.18
C ALA A 44 13.64 13.77 4.88
N ALA A 45 12.85 14.25 3.92
CA ALA A 45 12.70 13.66 2.60
C ALA A 45 13.22 14.61 1.52
N VAL A 46 13.13 14.20 0.25
CA VAL A 46 13.43 15.08 -0.87
C VAL A 46 12.58 16.37 -0.75
N PRO A 47 13.15 17.57 -1.00
CA PRO A 47 12.40 18.82 -0.94
C PRO A 47 11.12 18.77 -1.77
N SER A 48 10.04 19.34 -1.24
CA SER A 48 8.69 19.27 -1.83
C SER A 48 8.10 17.86 -1.99
N SER A 49 8.64 16.84 -1.31
CA SER A 49 8.02 15.52 -1.26
C SER A 49 6.62 15.62 -0.64
N MET A 50 5.64 15.05 -1.34
CA MET A 50 4.24 15.03 -0.92
C MET A 50 3.89 13.77 -0.09
N HIS A 51 4.88 12.92 0.20
CA HIS A 51 4.66 11.63 0.84
C HIS A 51 5.70 11.21 1.89
N GLY A 52 6.96 11.66 1.77
CA GLY A 52 8.01 11.39 2.75
C GLY A 52 8.74 10.03 2.65
N TYR A 53 8.32 9.11 1.78
CA TYR A 53 8.99 7.80 1.57
C TYR A 53 10.39 7.87 0.95
N ASP A 54 10.76 9.01 0.39
CA ASP A 54 12.05 9.31 -0.23
C ASP A 54 13.00 9.99 0.77
N THR A 55 13.27 9.30 1.88
CA THR A 55 14.10 9.79 2.99
C THR A 55 15.52 10.15 2.55
N ILE A 56 16.02 11.33 2.94
CA ILE A 56 17.39 11.80 2.69
C ILE A 56 18.24 11.85 3.96
N SER A 57 17.62 11.94 5.15
CA SER A 57 18.31 11.91 6.44
C SER A 57 17.46 11.24 7.52
N TRP A 58 18.13 10.57 8.45
CA TRP A 58 17.52 9.91 9.61
C TRP A 58 17.61 10.71 10.90
N ASP A 59 18.25 11.88 10.85
CA ASP A 59 18.71 12.58 12.06
C ASP A 59 17.76 13.69 12.53
N TYR A 60 16.75 14.05 11.73
CA TYR A 60 15.82 15.12 12.07
C TYR A 60 14.46 14.98 11.37
N ILE A 61 13.44 15.60 11.97
CA ILE A 61 12.12 15.77 11.37
C ILE A 61 12.21 16.84 10.28
N ASP A 62 11.58 16.56 9.14
CA ASP A 62 11.58 17.41 7.97
C ASP A 62 11.14 18.86 8.28
N PRO A 63 11.98 19.88 8.03
CA PRO A 63 11.62 21.28 8.22
C PRO A 63 10.40 21.71 7.42
N GLU A 64 10.18 21.17 6.20
CA GLU A 64 9.00 21.50 5.39
C GLU A 64 7.69 21.00 6.03
N LYS A 65 7.77 19.99 6.91
CA LYS A 65 6.62 19.46 7.67
C LYS A 65 6.45 20.17 9.03
N GLY A 66 7.32 21.11 9.38
CA GLY A 66 7.30 21.88 10.64
C GLY A 66 8.45 21.54 11.60
N GLY A 67 9.33 20.59 11.26
CA GLY A 67 10.47 20.19 12.07
C GLY A 67 10.09 19.60 13.43
N GLU A 68 11.09 19.40 14.29
CA GLU A 68 10.89 18.83 15.62
C GLU A 68 10.03 19.73 16.52
N ALA A 69 10.11 21.06 16.34
CA ALA A 69 9.26 22.02 17.05
C ALA A 69 7.76 21.82 16.72
N GLY A 70 7.44 21.58 15.45
CA GLY A 70 6.08 21.24 15.03
C GLY A 70 5.61 19.90 15.59
N LEU A 71 6.51 18.90 15.65
CA LEU A 71 6.21 17.61 16.27
C LEU A 71 5.91 17.77 17.76
N GLN A 72 6.73 18.53 18.48
CA GLN A 72 6.51 18.81 19.90
C GLN A 72 5.17 19.50 20.13
N ALA A 73 4.85 20.53 19.34
CA ALA A 73 3.57 21.25 19.44
C ALA A 73 2.36 20.32 19.20
N LEU A 74 2.44 19.45 18.19
CA LEU A 74 1.40 18.45 17.93
C LEU A 74 1.27 17.45 19.08
N VAL A 75 2.38 16.94 19.60
CA VAL A 75 2.38 15.97 20.71
C VAL A 75 1.83 16.59 21.99
N ASP A 76 2.18 17.84 22.30
CA ASP A 76 1.66 18.54 23.48
C ASP A 76 0.13 18.66 23.42
N GLU A 77 -0.40 19.02 22.25
CA GLU A 77 -1.85 19.09 22.03
C GLU A 77 -2.50 17.70 22.09
N LEU A 78 -1.90 16.68 21.49
CA LEU A 78 -2.36 15.29 21.61
C LEU A 78 -2.40 14.84 23.07
N HIS A 79 -1.38 15.20 23.86
CA HIS A 79 -1.29 14.85 25.27
C HIS A 79 -2.37 15.54 26.10
N ALA A 80 -2.66 16.81 25.83
CA ALA A 80 -3.77 17.54 26.44
C ALA A 80 -5.13 16.85 26.19
N HIS A 81 -5.27 16.16 25.05
CA HIS A 81 -6.47 15.40 24.66
C HIS A 81 -6.40 13.89 24.94
N ASN A 82 -5.40 13.40 25.70
CA ASN A 82 -5.18 11.96 25.99
C ASN A 82 -5.03 11.07 24.72
N MET A 83 -4.45 11.64 23.67
CA MET A 83 -4.16 10.99 22.39
C MET A 83 -2.67 10.68 22.24
N GLY A 84 -2.36 9.76 21.32
CA GLY A 84 -1.00 9.33 21.00
C GLY A 84 -0.63 9.52 19.54
N LEU A 85 0.62 9.19 19.19
CA LEU A 85 1.13 9.26 17.82
C LEU A 85 1.88 7.98 17.44
N ILE A 86 1.49 7.38 16.32
CA ILE A 86 2.19 6.26 15.69
C ILE A 86 2.88 6.80 14.43
N LEU A 87 4.19 6.60 14.34
CA LEU A 87 4.99 7.14 13.25
C LEU A 87 5.26 6.08 12.17
N ASP A 88 4.96 6.41 10.92
CA ASP A 88 5.40 5.63 9.78
C ASP A 88 6.91 5.82 9.52
N ILE A 89 7.65 4.71 9.33
CA ILE A 89 9.10 4.71 9.09
C ILE A 89 9.47 3.79 7.92
N VAL A 90 10.57 4.13 7.23
CA VAL A 90 10.90 3.59 5.91
C VAL A 90 12.26 2.85 5.92
N PRO A 91 12.40 1.74 6.66
CA PRO A 91 13.70 1.14 6.90
C PRO A 91 14.33 0.46 5.68
N ASN A 92 13.54 0.14 4.65
CA ASN A 92 14.06 -0.60 3.51
C ASN A 92 15.00 0.22 2.63
N HIS A 93 14.80 1.54 2.52
CA HIS A 93 15.44 2.33 1.47
C HIS A 93 15.61 3.81 1.82
N MET A 94 16.44 4.50 1.04
CA MET A 94 16.61 5.96 1.04
C MET A 94 16.58 6.49 -0.39
N SER A 95 16.39 7.80 -0.53
CA SER A 95 16.47 8.49 -1.81
C SER A 95 17.90 8.54 -2.35
N THR A 96 18.05 8.44 -3.67
CA THR A 96 19.31 8.66 -4.41
C THR A 96 19.53 10.14 -4.76
N HIS A 97 18.72 11.04 -4.20
CA HIS A 97 18.84 12.49 -4.37
C HIS A 97 20.17 13.04 -3.85
N HIS A 98 20.63 14.17 -4.39
CA HIS A 98 21.93 14.74 -4.02
C HIS A 98 22.01 15.25 -2.58
N LEU A 99 20.87 15.56 -1.97
CA LEU A 99 20.81 15.91 -0.54
C LEU A 99 20.95 14.70 0.41
N ASN A 100 20.93 13.45 -0.11
CA ASN A 100 21.31 12.29 0.68
C ASN A 100 22.84 12.24 0.79
N VAL A 101 23.36 12.77 1.90
CA VAL A 101 24.80 12.85 2.17
C VAL A 101 25.48 11.48 2.23
N TRP A 102 24.78 10.40 2.64
CA TRP A 102 25.34 9.05 2.63
C TRP A 102 25.53 8.56 1.20
N TRP A 103 24.56 8.83 0.33
CA TRP A 103 24.64 8.45 -1.07
C TRP A 103 25.72 9.23 -1.82
N GLN A 104 25.80 10.56 -1.63
CA GLN A 104 26.85 11.38 -2.23
C GLN A 104 28.26 10.96 -1.79
N ASP A 105 28.44 10.61 -0.52
CA ASP A 105 29.71 10.09 -0.01
C ASP A 105 30.09 8.78 -0.71
N VAL A 106 29.14 7.86 -0.91
CA VAL A 106 29.38 6.62 -1.67
C VAL A 106 29.72 6.89 -3.13
N LEU A 107 29.09 7.85 -3.78
CA LEU A 107 29.45 8.25 -5.15
C LEU A 107 30.86 8.88 -5.22
N LYS A 108 31.27 9.61 -4.18
CA LYS A 108 32.55 10.33 -4.11
C LYS A 108 33.74 9.44 -3.75
N TYR A 109 33.55 8.43 -2.90
CA TYR A 109 34.62 7.55 -2.38
C TYR A 109 34.50 6.10 -2.84
N GLY A 110 33.42 5.73 -3.54
CA GLY A 110 33.18 4.36 -3.99
C GLY A 110 33.09 3.38 -2.83
N SER A 111 33.68 2.19 -3.00
CA SER A 111 33.67 1.12 -1.99
C SER A 111 34.44 1.47 -0.71
N SER A 112 35.26 2.54 -0.73
CA SER A 112 35.99 3.02 0.45
C SER A 112 35.16 3.95 1.35
N SER A 113 33.97 4.38 0.91
CA SER A 113 33.05 5.16 1.73
C SER A 113 32.67 4.40 3.01
N LYS A 114 32.60 5.12 4.13
CA LYS A 114 32.07 4.58 5.39
C LYS A 114 30.59 4.15 5.30
N TYR A 115 29.86 4.67 4.30
CA TYR A 115 28.47 4.31 4.03
C TYR A 115 28.32 3.28 2.91
N ALA A 116 29.40 2.83 2.25
CA ALA A 116 29.33 1.85 1.17
C ALA A 116 28.62 0.55 1.60
N ALA A 117 28.83 0.14 2.86
CA ALA A 117 28.23 -1.06 3.43
C ALA A 117 26.81 -0.83 4.01
N PHE A 118 26.32 0.41 4.07
CA PHE A 118 24.94 0.73 4.47
C PHE A 118 23.95 0.40 3.37
N PHE A 119 24.34 0.59 2.11
CA PHE A 119 23.52 0.31 0.94
C PHE A 119 23.78 -1.08 0.36
N ASP A 120 22.79 -1.66 -0.30
CA ASP A 120 22.90 -2.94 -0.99
C ASP A 120 23.40 -2.76 -2.42
N ILE A 121 24.71 -2.54 -2.56
CA ILE A 121 25.41 -2.34 -3.84
C ILE A 121 26.23 -3.58 -4.18
N ASP A 122 26.05 -4.11 -5.38
CA ASP A 122 26.90 -5.13 -5.96
C ASP A 122 28.18 -4.55 -6.59
N TRP A 123 29.23 -4.57 -5.79
CA TRP A 123 30.57 -4.14 -6.17
C TRP A 123 31.30 -5.14 -7.08
N ASP A 124 30.92 -6.42 -7.14
CA ASP A 124 31.68 -7.44 -7.89
C ASP A 124 31.24 -7.57 -9.37
N VAL A 125 30.48 -6.61 -9.91
CA VAL A 125 29.95 -6.71 -11.28
C VAL A 125 31.05 -6.41 -12.31
N SER A 126 31.71 -7.48 -12.79
CA SER A 126 32.52 -7.47 -14.01
C SER A 126 31.69 -8.06 -15.15
N GLN A 127 31.20 -7.25 -16.09
CA GLN A 127 30.78 -7.79 -17.40
C GLN A 127 31.30 -7.00 -18.59
N VAL A 128 31.67 -5.73 -18.44
CA VAL A 128 32.41 -4.99 -19.47
C VAL A 128 33.17 -3.87 -18.76
N ASP A 129 34.49 -3.94 -18.80
CA ASP A 129 35.48 -3.02 -18.21
C ASP A 129 35.70 -3.08 -16.69
N GLU A 130 36.97 -3.23 -16.33
CA GLU A 130 37.51 -3.21 -14.97
C GLU A 130 37.28 -1.85 -14.31
N ALA A 131 36.24 -1.74 -13.48
CA ALA A 131 36.22 -0.96 -12.24
C ALA A 131 34.85 -1.11 -11.55
N HIS A 132 34.88 -1.11 -10.21
CA HIS A 132 33.76 -1.23 -9.28
C HIS A 132 32.76 -0.04 -9.37
N HIS A 133 32.19 0.21 -10.55
CA HIS A 133 31.31 1.35 -10.81
C HIS A 133 29.87 1.10 -10.35
N ILE A 134 29.29 2.09 -9.68
CA ILE A 134 27.87 2.17 -9.39
C ILE A 134 27.12 2.59 -10.65
N ILE A 135 26.12 1.84 -11.10
CA ILE A 135 25.35 2.18 -12.29
C ILE A 135 24.21 3.13 -11.94
N LEU A 136 24.20 4.31 -12.57
CA LEU A 136 23.23 5.39 -12.33
C LEU A 136 22.37 5.66 -13.58
N PRO A 137 21.17 5.06 -13.68
CA PRO A 137 20.34 5.11 -14.88
C PRO A 137 19.44 6.37 -14.91
N PHE A 138 20.04 7.55 -15.04
CA PHE A 138 19.32 8.83 -14.96
C PHE A 138 19.31 9.64 -16.26
N LEU A 139 20.10 9.27 -17.26
CA LEU A 139 20.20 10.02 -18.50
C LEU A 139 19.03 9.68 -19.42
N GLU A 140 18.50 10.65 -20.15
CA GLU A 140 17.45 10.44 -21.15
C GLU A 140 17.94 9.76 -22.45
N LYS A 141 19.26 9.72 -22.68
CA LYS A 141 19.97 9.14 -23.84
C LYS A 141 21.34 8.59 -23.42
N PRO A 142 22.07 7.85 -24.30
CA PRO A 142 23.47 7.49 -24.05
C PRO A 142 24.34 8.70 -23.71
N LEU A 143 25.30 8.52 -22.79
CA LEU A 143 26.13 9.61 -22.26
C LEU A 143 26.87 10.40 -23.36
N SER A 144 27.33 9.72 -24.41
CA SER A 144 27.99 10.38 -25.55
C SER A 144 27.10 11.43 -26.22
N ASP A 145 25.81 11.18 -26.30
CA ASP A 145 24.85 12.10 -26.92
C ASP A 145 24.50 13.24 -25.97
N ILE A 146 24.36 12.96 -24.67
CA ILE A 146 24.19 13.98 -23.62
C ILE A 146 25.35 14.99 -23.62
N ILE A 147 26.59 14.51 -23.76
CA ILE A 147 27.78 15.37 -23.85
C ILE A 147 27.77 16.20 -25.15
N LYS A 148 27.43 15.59 -26.30
CA LYS A 148 27.33 16.30 -27.59
C LYS A 148 26.22 17.36 -27.59
N GLU A 149 25.09 17.06 -26.94
CA GLU A 149 23.95 17.97 -26.75
C GLU A 149 24.19 19.01 -25.64
N LYS A 150 25.35 18.98 -24.97
CA LYS A 150 25.75 19.94 -23.93
C LYS A 150 24.82 19.96 -22.71
N LYS A 151 24.15 18.84 -22.44
CA LYS A 151 23.16 18.72 -21.36
C LYS A 151 23.77 18.41 -20.00
N ILE A 152 24.99 17.86 -19.97
CA ILE A 152 25.76 17.64 -18.74
C ILE A 152 26.92 18.64 -18.65
N ARG A 153 27.08 19.26 -17.49
CA ARG A 153 28.07 20.32 -17.26
C ARG A 153 28.94 20.01 -16.05
N PHE A 154 30.23 20.26 -16.17
CA PHE A 154 31.16 20.31 -15.03
C PHE A 154 31.08 21.69 -14.38
N SER A 155 30.68 21.75 -13.11
CA SER A 155 30.38 22.99 -12.39
C SER A 155 31.04 23.00 -11.02
N TYR A 156 31.19 24.18 -10.42
CA TYR A 156 31.61 24.34 -9.03
C TYR A 156 30.43 24.79 -8.16
N MET A 157 30.16 24.09 -7.06
CA MET A 157 29.14 24.49 -6.08
C MET A 157 29.82 25.21 -4.91
N ASP A 158 29.52 26.49 -4.74
CA ASP A 158 30.14 27.31 -3.70
C ASP A 158 29.77 26.87 -2.27
N GLU A 159 28.53 26.40 -2.08
CA GLU A 159 28.04 25.92 -0.77
C GLU A 159 28.80 24.67 -0.29
N GLU A 160 29.00 23.70 -1.17
CA GLU A 160 29.74 22.46 -0.88
C GLU A 160 31.26 22.61 -1.04
N ARG A 161 31.70 23.73 -1.65
CA ARG A 161 33.09 24.01 -2.04
C ARG A 161 33.73 22.87 -2.84
N SER A 162 32.97 22.30 -3.78
CA SER A 162 33.39 21.17 -4.59
C SER A 162 32.94 21.27 -6.04
N PHE A 163 33.68 20.60 -6.92
CA PHE A 163 33.23 20.38 -8.29
C PHE A 163 32.24 19.23 -8.37
N VAL A 164 31.28 19.38 -9.27
CA VAL A 164 30.18 18.45 -9.51
C VAL A 164 29.88 18.34 -11.01
N PHE A 165 29.19 17.27 -11.38
CA PHE A 165 28.49 17.20 -12.65
C PHE A 165 27.02 17.53 -12.45
N VAL A 166 26.51 18.43 -13.28
CA VAL A 166 25.11 18.84 -13.28
C VAL A 166 24.46 18.36 -14.57
N TYR A 167 23.41 17.56 -14.45
CA TYR A 167 22.55 17.13 -15.56
C TYR A 167 21.10 17.41 -15.18
N GLU A 168 20.48 18.36 -15.88
CA GLU A 168 19.15 18.89 -15.51
C GLU A 168 19.12 19.37 -14.04
N ASP A 169 18.30 18.73 -13.21
CA ASP A 169 18.13 18.95 -11.77
C ASP A 169 19.02 18.02 -10.92
N LYS A 170 19.79 17.13 -11.53
CA LYS A 170 20.61 16.12 -10.85
C LYS A 170 22.04 16.59 -10.70
N ILE A 171 22.59 16.34 -9.52
CA ILE A 171 23.94 16.71 -9.12
C ILE A 171 24.69 15.43 -8.73
N PHE A 172 25.88 15.26 -9.29
CA PHE A 172 26.76 14.12 -9.02
C PHE A 172 28.15 14.61 -8.58
N PRO A 173 28.73 14.03 -7.53
CA PRO A 173 29.98 14.52 -6.98
C PRO A 173 31.17 14.01 -7.81
N VAL A 174 32.23 14.80 -7.91
CA VAL A 174 33.48 14.31 -8.51
C VAL A 174 34.21 13.42 -7.49
N ALA A 175 34.61 12.23 -7.92
CA ALA A 175 35.37 11.28 -7.12
C ALA A 175 36.65 11.93 -6.57
N LEU A 176 36.98 11.68 -5.30
CA LEU A 176 38.11 12.33 -4.66
C LEU A 176 39.44 12.05 -5.40
N GLU A 177 39.63 10.82 -5.88
CA GLU A 177 40.83 10.44 -6.64
C GLU A 177 40.88 11.12 -8.01
N SER A 178 39.71 11.36 -8.63
CA SER A 178 39.61 12.13 -9.86
C SER A 178 39.97 13.61 -9.66
N MET A 179 39.73 14.17 -8.47
CA MET A 179 40.09 15.55 -8.18
C MET A 179 41.60 15.80 -8.26
N LYS A 180 42.43 14.84 -7.83
CA LYS A 180 43.90 14.92 -8.01
C LYS A 180 44.30 14.99 -9.48
N TRP A 181 43.55 14.27 -10.33
CA TRP A 181 43.76 14.29 -11.78
C TRP A 181 43.33 15.64 -12.38
N VAL A 182 42.18 16.19 -11.95
CA VAL A 182 41.68 17.53 -12.32
C VAL A 182 42.68 18.62 -11.94
N GLU A 183 43.18 18.58 -10.70
CA GLU A 183 44.18 19.52 -10.19
C GLU A 183 45.48 19.45 -10.98
N GLY A 184 45.88 18.28 -11.48
CA GLY A 184 47.07 18.13 -12.31
C GLY A 184 47.06 18.92 -13.62
N PHE A 185 45.89 19.37 -14.11
CA PHE A 185 45.77 20.25 -15.28
C PHE A 185 45.83 21.74 -14.92
N ALA A 186 45.69 22.06 -13.64
CA ALA A 186 45.95 23.38 -13.12
C ALA A 186 47.42 23.36 -12.64
N GLU A 187 48.28 24.29 -13.06
CA GLU A 187 49.67 24.38 -12.56
C GLU A 187 49.75 24.80 -11.07
N TYR A 188 49.03 24.13 -10.16
CA TYR A 188 48.86 24.56 -8.77
C TYR A 188 49.05 23.39 -7.79
N LYS A 189 49.94 23.59 -6.82
CA LYS A 189 50.40 22.59 -5.85
C LYS A 189 50.04 22.91 -4.38
N ASN A 190 49.09 23.81 -4.07
CA ASN A 190 48.73 24.10 -2.67
C ASN A 190 47.23 24.37 -2.44
N GLU A 191 46.76 23.89 -1.29
CA GLU A 191 45.44 23.28 -1.06
C GLU A 191 44.34 24.18 -0.45
N GLU A 192 44.53 25.48 -0.20
CA GLU A 192 43.56 26.21 0.67
C GLU A 192 42.60 27.22 0.04
N SER A 193 42.61 27.44 -1.28
CA SER A 193 41.43 27.92 -2.03
C SER A 193 41.74 28.06 -3.50
N LEU A 194 41.09 27.25 -4.35
CA LEU A 194 41.05 27.56 -5.78
C LEU A 194 40.44 28.96 -5.96
N THR A 195 41.17 29.86 -6.59
CA THR A 195 40.67 31.21 -6.92
C THR A 195 39.48 31.10 -7.88
N SER A 196 38.63 32.12 -7.94
CA SER A 196 37.54 32.16 -8.92
C SER A 196 38.03 32.01 -10.37
N VAL A 197 39.22 32.53 -10.67
CA VAL A 197 39.88 32.40 -11.98
C VAL A 197 40.29 30.95 -12.25
N SER A 198 40.93 30.29 -11.28
CA SER A 198 41.33 28.88 -11.41
C SER A 198 40.11 27.96 -11.59
N ARG A 199 39.02 28.21 -10.87
CA ARG A 199 37.75 27.47 -11.02
C ARG A 199 37.19 27.63 -12.43
N LYS A 200 37.18 28.86 -12.95
CA LYS A 200 36.71 29.14 -14.31
C LYS A 200 37.55 28.42 -15.36
N HIS A 201 38.88 28.44 -15.24
CA HIS A 201 39.76 27.72 -16.18
C HIS A 201 39.48 26.22 -16.21
N LEU A 202 39.28 25.58 -15.04
CA LEU A 202 38.91 24.17 -14.99
C LEU A 202 37.53 23.90 -15.62
N ILE A 203 36.54 24.75 -15.35
CA ILE A 203 35.21 24.66 -15.97
C ILE A 203 35.32 24.77 -17.50
N ASP A 204 36.11 25.71 -18.00
CA ASP A 204 36.32 25.92 -19.44
C ASP A 204 37.07 24.72 -20.07
N PHE A 205 38.05 24.13 -19.38
CA PHE A 205 38.81 22.96 -19.84
C PHE A 205 37.95 21.69 -20.01
N PHE A 206 36.97 21.50 -19.13
CA PHE A 206 35.99 20.39 -19.19
C PHE A 206 34.67 20.80 -19.85
N SER A 207 34.64 21.93 -20.55
CA SER A 207 33.41 22.47 -21.14
C SER A 207 32.94 21.64 -22.33
N SER A 208 31.65 21.28 -22.36
CA SER A 208 31.05 20.60 -23.51
C SER A 208 30.92 21.49 -24.77
N GLU A 209 31.29 22.77 -24.68
CA GLU A 209 31.23 23.72 -25.78
C GLU A 209 32.21 23.40 -26.91
N THR A 210 33.43 22.95 -26.59
CA THR A 210 34.49 22.64 -27.57
C THR A 210 34.64 21.13 -27.80
N SER A 211 35.24 20.73 -28.92
CA SER A 211 35.50 19.30 -29.18
C SER A 211 36.49 18.70 -28.18
N GLU A 212 37.51 19.47 -27.82
CA GLU A 212 38.51 19.10 -26.82
C GLU A 212 37.89 19.00 -25.42
N GLY A 213 37.10 19.99 -25.01
CA GLY A 213 36.44 19.96 -23.71
C GLY A 213 35.42 18.83 -23.56
N ARG A 214 34.73 18.44 -24.65
CA ARG A 214 33.89 17.22 -24.66
C ARG A 214 34.71 15.93 -24.45
N GLN A 215 35.90 15.84 -25.04
CA GLN A 215 36.81 14.70 -24.83
C GLN A 215 37.31 14.67 -23.38
N ASN A 216 37.77 15.81 -22.86
CA ASN A 216 38.21 15.97 -21.48
C ASN A 216 37.10 15.59 -20.48
N LEU A 217 35.87 16.09 -20.70
CA LEU A 217 34.71 15.78 -19.88
C LEU A 217 34.37 14.29 -19.91
N SER A 218 34.40 13.66 -21.09
CA SER A 218 34.18 12.22 -21.21
C SER A 218 35.24 11.41 -20.45
N MET A 219 36.51 11.81 -20.55
CA MET A 219 37.60 11.15 -19.82
C MET A 219 37.43 11.30 -18.31
N LEU A 220 37.03 12.50 -17.86
CA LEU A 220 36.76 12.73 -16.44
C LEU A 220 35.60 11.88 -15.94
N LEU A 221 34.48 11.82 -16.68
CA LEU A 221 33.32 10.99 -16.33
C LEU A 221 33.63 9.49 -16.26
N GLN A 222 34.61 9.00 -17.03
CA GLN A 222 35.07 7.61 -16.97
C GLN A 222 35.91 7.29 -15.71
N LYS A 223 36.36 8.31 -14.97
CA LYS A 223 37.18 8.15 -13.76
C LYS A 223 36.37 8.19 -12.45
N GLN A 224 35.05 8.29 -12.54
CA GLN A 224 34.17 8.35 -11.36
C GLN A 224 33.94 6.95 -10.78
N HIS A 225 33.58 6.82 -9.51
CA HIS A 225 33.15 5.54 -8.92
C HIS A 225 31.75 5.10 -9.39
N TYR A 226 31.14 5.87 -10.30
CA TYR A 226 29.83 5.61 -10.85
C TYR A 226 29.82 5.83 -12.36
N ARG A 227 28.86 5.22 -13.04
CA ARG A 227 28.62 5.38 -14.47
C ARG A 227 27.19 5.86 -14.71
N LEU A 228 27.06 7.05 -15.27
CA LEU A 228 25.79 7.58 -15.75
C LEU A 228 25.39 6.82 -17.02
N VAL A 229 24.20 6.22 -17.02
CA VAL A 229 23.68 5.45 -18.14
C VAL A 229 22.27 5.91 -18.51
N TRP A 230 21.85 5.53 -19.71
CA TRP A 230 20.49 5.74 -20.19
C TRP A 230 19.49 5.03 -19.27
N TRP A 231 18.46 5.74 -18.81
CA TRP A 231 17.50 5.21 -17.83
C TRP A 231 16.79 3.95 -18.30
N ARG A 232 16.61 3.76 -19.61
CA ARG A 232 15.99 2.55 -20.19
C ARG A 232 16.77 1.28 -19.92
N ASN A 233 18.07 1.38 -19.67
CA ASN A 233 18.91 0.23 -19.36
C ASN A 233 18.90 -0.10 -17.86
N ALA A 234 18.04 0.53 -17.05
CA ALA A 234 17.96 0.29 -15.62
C ALA A 234 17.68 -1.18 -15.27
N GLY A 235 16.77 -1.82 -16.02
CA GLY A 235 16.40 -3.23 -15.83
C GLY A 235 17.56 -4.20 -16.08
N ASP A 236 18.53 -3.80 -16.92
CA ASP A 236 19.65 -4.65 -17.34
C ASP A 236 20.92 -4.40 -16.52
N LEU A 237 21.20 -3.13 -16.20
CA LEU A 237 22.53 -2.71 -15.75
C LEU A 237 22.62 -2.36 -14.26
N VAL A 238 21.51 -1.98 -13.60
CA VAL A 238 21.56 -1.53 -12.20
C VAL A 238 22.15 -2.62 -11.32
N ASN A 239 23.23 -2.28 -10.61
CA ASN A 239 23.97 -3.20 -9.75
C ASN A 239 23.70 -2.95 -8.26
N TRP A 240 22.59 -2.33 -7.89
CA TRP A 240 22.22 -2.10 -6.49
C TRP A 240 20.73 -2.36 -6.30
N ARG A 241 20.32 -2.79 -5.11
CA ARG A 241 18.93 -3.16 -4.85
C ARG A 241 18.08 -1.89 -4.72
N ARG A 242 16.97 -1.85 -5.47
CA ARG A 242 15.97 -0.78 -5.48
C ARG A 242 14.78 -1.11 -4.59
N PHE A 243 13.97 -0.11 -4.28
CA PHE A 243 12.57 -0.34 -3.94
C PHE A 243 11.79 -0.61 -5.24
N PHE A 244 11.31 -1.84 -5.42
CA PHE A 244 10.71 -2.29 -6.67
C PHE A 244 11.61 -1.99 -7.89
N ASP A 245 11.10 -1.30 -8.90
CA ASP A 245 11.82 -0.81 -10.07
C ASP A 245 12.16 0.68 -10.02
N VAL A 246 11.97 1.35 -8.88
CA VAL A 246 12.16 2.79 -8.69
C VAL A 246 13.64 3.14 -8.51
N THR A 247 14.24 3.75 -9.52
CA THR A 247 15.67 4.13 -9.53
C THR A 247 16.00 5.34 -8.66
N SER A 248 15.00 6.05 -8.15
CA SER A 248 15.23 7.11 -7.17
C SER A 248 15.41 6.58 -5.75
N LEU A 249 15.21 5.28 -5.47
CA LEU A 249 15.21 4.70 -4.12
C LEU A 249 16.19 3.52 -3.99
N ILE A 250 17.27 3.70 -3.24
CA ILE A 250 18.30 2.69 -2.97
C ILE A 250 18.07 1.99 -1.63
N ALA A 251 18.18 0.67 -1.64
CA ALA A 251 17.90 -0.13 -0.46
C ALA A 251 19.05 -0.14 0.57
N LEU A 252 18.65 -0.12 1.84
CA LEU A 252 19.51 -0.25 3.01
C LEU A 252 19.68 -1.71 3.42
N ARG A 253 20.81 -1.98 4.08
CA ARG A 253 21.19 -3.28 4.63
C ARG A 253 20.82 -3.41 6.10
N MET A 254 19.52 -3.45 6.38
CA MET A 254 18.98 -3.50 7.75
C MET A 254 19.33 -4.77 8.53
N GLU A 255 19.81 -5.82 7.85
CA GLU A 255 20.39 -7.00 8.51
C GLU A 255 21.70 -6.69 9.24
N GLN A 256 22.36 -5.57 8.90
CA GLN A 256 23.57 -5.13 9.57
C GLN A 256 23.22 -4.32 10.83
N SER A 257 23.68 -4.79 12.00
CA SER A 257 23.35 -4.19 13.30
C SER A 257 23.73 -2.71 13.42
N TYR A 258 24.84 -2.28 12.80
CA TYR A 258 25.24 -0.88 12.80
C TYR A 258 24.31 -0.03 11.92
N VAL A 259 23.83 -0.52 10.78
CA VAL A 259 22.88 0.22 9.91
C VAL A 259 21.56 0.43 10.64
N PHE A 260 21.01 -0.64 11.25
CA PHE A 260 19.84 -0.55 12.13
C PHE A 260 20.05 0.47 13.25
N THR A 261 21.17 0.41 13.96
CA THR A 261 21.45 1.30 15.10
C THR A 261 21.52 2.76 14.67
N HIS A 262 22.23 3.09 13.58
CA HIS A 262 22.36 4.47 13.12
C HIS A 262 21.02 5.03 12.63
N THR A 263 20.32 4.31 11.75
CA THR A 263 19.05 4.75 11.18
C THR A 263 17.93 4.91 12.21
N HIS A 264 17.99 4.17 13.33
CA HIS A 264 16.96 4.23 14.36
C HIS A 264 17.34 5.07 15.58
N ALA A 265 18.56 5.60 15.66
CA ALA A 265 19.04 6.32 16.85
C ALA A 265 18.12 7.49 17.22
N TYR A 266 17.82 8.36 16.25
CA TYR A 266 16.94 9.51 16.45
C TYR A 266 15.48 9.08 16.72
N LEU A 267 14.96 8.08 16.00
CA LEU A 267 13.62 7.53 16.22
C LEU A 267 13.45 6.94 17.63
N PHE A 268 14.49 6.29 18.15
CA PHE A 268 14.52 5.79 19.52
C PHE A 268 14.57 6.91 20.56
N ASP A 269 15.24 8.01 20.26
CA ASP A 269 15.21 9.20 21.10
C ASP A 269 13.80 9.82 21.15
N LEU A 270 13.12 9.97 20.00
CA LEU A 270 11.72 10.41 19.95
C LEU A 270 10.81 9.52 20.81
N TYR A 271 10.97 8.20 20.70
CA TYR A 271 10.23 7.25 21.54
C TYR A 271 10.62 7.40 23.02
N GLN A 272 11.90 7.51 23.36
CA GLN A 272 12.34 7.65 24.74
C GLN A 272 11.76 8.91 25.41
N ARG A 273 11.71 10.03 24.69
CA ARG A 273 11.14 11.29 25.15
C ARG A 273 9.61 11.31 25.22
N GLY A 274 8.95 10.30 24.65
CA GLY A 274 7.49 10.19 24.65
C GLY A 274 6.81 11.00 23.55
N LEU A 275 7.51 11.32 22.45
CA LEU A 275 6.95 12.03 21.29
C LEU A 275 6.20 11.11 20.33
N ILE A 276 6.47 9.81 20.40
CA ILE A 276 5.79 8.77 19.62
C ILE A 276 5.51 7.57 20.52
N ASP A 277 4.44 6.82 20.24
CA ASP A 277 4.02 5.63 21.01
C ASP A 277 4.38 4.31 20.30
N GLY A 278 4.80 4.39 19.05
CA GLY A 278 5.21 3.24 18.27
C GLY A 278 5.38 3.55 16.79
N PHE A 279 5.51 2.49 15.99
CA PHE A 279 5.82 2.59 14.57
C PHE A 279 4.83 1.83 13.70
N ARG A 280 4.62 2.34 12.48
CA ARG A 280 4.24 1.53 11.32
C ARG A 280 5.47 1.37 10.45
N ILE A 281 5.77 0.13 10.07
CA ILE A 281 6.94 -0.21 9.25
C ILE A 281 6.52 -0.33 7.79
N ASP A 282 7.07 0.54 6.95
CA ASP A 282 6.92 0.48 5.51
C ASP A 282 7.64 -0.74 4.91
N HIS A 283 7.00 -1.39 3.95
CA HIS A 283 7.59 -2.40 3.08
C HIS A 283 8.49 -3.43 3.78
N ILE A 284 7.96 -4.09 4.82
CA ILE A 284 8.72 -5.06 5.62
C ILE A 284 9.26 -6.22 4.76
N ASP A 285 8.53 -6.56 3.68
CA ASP A 285 8.89 -7.61 2.74
C ASP A 285 10.07 -7.25 1.82
N GLY A 286 10.58 -6.01 1.89
CA GLY A 286 11.85 -5.62 1.26
C GLY A 286 13.09 -5.97 2.09
N LEU A 287 12.95 -6.20 3.40
CA LEU A 287 14.08 -6.50 4.28
C LEU A 287 14.58 -7.93 4.08
N LEU A 288 15.89 -8.14 4.24
CA LEU A 288 16.46 -9.49 4.12
C LEU A 288 16.00 -10.41 5.26
N GLN A 289 16.07 -9.91 6.51
CA GLN A 289 15.69 -10.62 7.74
C GLN A 289 14.62 -9.84 8.53
N PRO A 290 13.36 -9.82 8.05
CA PRO A 290 12.29 -9.03 8.67
C PRO A 290 11.92 -9.49 10.08
N ASP A 291 12.11 -10.78 10.39
CA ASP A 291 11.89 -11.31 11.73
C ASP A 291 12.91 -10.79 12.75
N GLU A 292 14.20 -10.82 12.41
CA GLU A 292 15.25 -10.27 13.26
C GLU A 292 15.09 -8.75 13.43
N TYR A 293 14.75 -8.04 12.35
CA TYR A 293 14.45 -6.61 12.41
C TYR A 293 13.32 -6.30 13.42
N CYS A 294 12.17 -6.98 13.29
CA CYS A 294 11.03 -6.73 14.18
C CYS A 294 11.34 -7.09 15.64
N GLN A 295 12.07 -8.20 15.88
CA GLN A 295 12.48 -8.62 17.22
C GLN A 295 13.47 -7.64 17.85
N ASN A 296 14.44 -7.15 17.08
CA ASN A 296 15.41 -6.15 17.54
C ASN A 296 14.71 -4.83 17.86
N LEU A 297 13.77 -4.40 17.00
CA LEU A 297 12.95 -3.22 17.23
C LEU A 297 12.13 -3.35 18.52
N ARG A 298 11.37 -4.44 18.68
CA ARG A 298 10.60 -4.74 19.90
C ARG A 298 11.49 -4.71 21.13
N LYS A 299 12.58 -5.47 21.12
CA LYS A 299 13.52 -5.55 22.25
C LYS A 299 14.06 -4.18 22.64
N LYS A 300 14.44 -3.36 21.66
CA LYS A 300 14.97 -2.02 21.93
C LYS A 300 13.91 -1.10 22.51
N LEU A 301 12.67 -1.15 22.02
CA LEU A 301 11.57 -0.35 22.55
C LEU A 301 11.20 -0.76 23.98
N GLU A 302 11.15 -2.06 24.29
CA GLU A 302 10.92 -2.52 25.67
C GLU A 302 12.02 -2.04 26.64
N GLN A 303 13.28 -2.01 26.19
CA GLN A 303 14.38 -1.46 27.00
C GLN A 303 14.21 0.05 27.24
N LEU A 304 13.79 0.79 26.22
CA LEU A 304 13.59 2.24 26.30
C LEU A 304 12.30 2.62 27.04
N LYS A 305 11.32 1.71 27.10
CA LYS A 305 10.03 1.93 27.78
C LYS A 305 10.19 2.42 29.21
N GLN A 306 11.16 1.90 29.96
CA GLN A 306 11.41 2.32 31.35
C GLN A 306 11.96 3.74 31.47
N LYS A 307 12.56 4.28 30.41
CA LYS A 307 13.09 5.64 30.36
C LYS A 307 12.04 6.68 29.93
N ARG A 308 10.87 6.23 29.47
CA ARG A 308 9.75 7.11 29.10
C ARG A 308 9.12 7.75 30.33
N PRO A 309 8.43 8.91 30.16
CA PRO A 309 7.55 9.45 31.18
C PRO A 309 6.59 8.38 31.69
N GLU A 310 6.38 8.32 33.02
CA GLU A 310 5.64 7.24 33.69
C GLU A 310 4.25 7.00 33.09
N SER A 311 3.54 8.09 32.73
CA SER A 311 2.22 8.05 32.11
C SER A 311 2.19 7.45 30.70
N LEU A 312 3.34 7.26 30.06
CA LEU A 312 3.50 6.81 28.68
C LEU A 312 4.22 5.45 28.56
N ARG A 313 4.42 4.73 29.67
CA ARG A 313 5.10 3.42 29.70
C ARG A 313 4.18 2.27 29.26
N ASN A 314 3.51 2.44 28.14
CA ASN A 314 2.65 1.43 27.51
C ASN A 314 3.48 0.44 26.68
N ASP A 315 2.87 -0.67 26.30
CA ASP A 315 3.50 -1.60 25.37
C ASP A 315 3.72 -0.88 24.02
N PRO A 316 4.93 -0.97 23.43
CA PRO A 316 5.23 -0.35 22.15
C PRO A 316 4.30 -0.86 21.04
N ILE A 317 3.78 0.05 20.24
CA ILE A 317 2.94 -0.30 19.09
C ILE A 317 3.86 -0.56 17.88
N ILE A 318 3.69 -1.69 17.20
CA ILE A 318 4.45 -1.99 15.98
C ILE A 318 3.49 -2.57 14.95
N PHE A 319 3.15 -1.80 13.92
CA PHE A 319 2.43 -2.29 12.75
C PHE A 319 3.40 -2.55 11.60
N VAL A 320 3.11 -3.54 10.77
CA VAL A 320 3.88 -3.78 9.55
C VAL A 320 2.98 -3.67 8.33
N GLU A 321 3.42 -2.93 7.33
CA GLU A 321 2.83 -3.04 6.01
C GLU A 321 3.26 -4.39 5.41
N LYS A 322 2.33 -5.34 5.39
CA LYS A 322 2.54 -6.67 4.81
C LYS A 322 1.27 -7.14 4.14
N ILE A 323 1.38 -7.51 2.88
CA ILE A 323 0.27 -8.03 2.10
C ILE A 323 0.16 -9.54 2.32
N LEU A 324 -0.95 -9.99 2.92
CA LEU A 324 -1.21 -11.40 3.18
C LEU A 324 -2.05 -12.00 2.05
N ALA A 325 -1.54 -13.06 1.43
CA ALA A 325 -2.33 -13.86 0.50
C ALA A 325 -3.40 -14.68 1.23
N ASN A 326 -4.32 -15.28 0.47
CA ASN A 326 -5.36 -16.15 1.03
C ASN A 326 -4.75 -17.30 1.87
N LYS A 327 -5.23 -17.44 3.11
CA LYS A 327 -4.75 -18.39 4.14
C LYS A 327 -3.34 -18.12 4.67
N GLU A 328 -2.66 -17.08 4.21
CA GLU A 328 -1.39 -16.65 4.79
C GLU A 328 -1.65 -16.01 6.15
N SER A 329 -0.70 -16.17 7.08
CA SER A 329 -0.78 -15.54 8.40
C SER A 329 0.54 -14.87 8.71
N LEU A 330 0.46 -13.74 9.42
CA LEU A 330 1.64 -13.01 9.86
C LEU A 330 2.43 -13.86 10.88
N PRO A 331 3.76 -13.98 10.77
CA PRO A 331 4.54 -14.84 11.68
C PRO A 331 4.56 -14.33 13.13
N LYS A 332 4.05 -15.13 14.09
CA LYS A 332 3.99 -14.76 15.53
C LYS A 332 5.35 -14.33 16.11
N LYS A 333 6.44 -14.91 15.62
CA LYS A 333 7.80 -14.59 16.07
C LYS A 333 8.25 -13.16 15.78
N TRP A 334 7.55 -12.41 14.91
CA TRP A 334 7.90 -11.01 14.63
C TRP A 334 7.61 -10.09 15.83
N GLN A 335 6.74 -10.49 16.77
CA GLN A 335 6.42 -9.71 17.98
C GLN A 335 5.87 -8.30 17.66
N VAL A 336 5.02 -8.22 16.63
CA VAL A 336 4.36 -6.99 16.18
C VAL A 336 2.87 -6.99 16.56
N SER A 337 2.26 -5.81 16.64
CA SER A 337 0.83 -5.62 16.95
C SER A 337 -0.09 -6.12 15.83
N GLY A 338 0.40 -6.13 14.58
CA GLY A 338 -0.32 -6.71 13.44
C GLY A 338 0.07 -6.06 12.10
N THR A 339 -0.76 -6.29 11.08
CA THR A 339 -0.64 -5.65 9.76
C THR A 339 -1.26 -4.25 9.77
N THR A 340 -1.12 -3.53 8.65
CA THR A 340 -1.87 -2.29 8.35
C THR A 340 -3.31 -2.52 7.88
N GLY A 341 -3.78 -3.77 7.81
CA GLY A 341 -5.21 -4.09 7.66
C GLY A 341 -5.73 -4.42 6.26
N TYR A 342 -4.86 -4.56 5.25
CA TYR A 342 -5.30 -5.01 3.91
C TYR A 342 -5.95 -6.41 3.93
N ASP A 343 -5.58 -7.25 4.89
CA ASP A 343 -6.25 -8.52 5.13
C ASP A 343 -7.69 -8.36 5.60
N PHE A 344 -8.02 -7.30 6.37
CA PHE A 344 -9.40 -6.96 6.70
C PHE A 344 -10.14 -6.39 5.49
N LEU A 345 -9.50 -5.53 4.69
CA LEU A 345 -10.06 -5.03 3.43
C LEU A 345 -10.48 -6.21 2.52
N GLU A 346 -9.62 -7.21 2.35
CA GLU A 346 -9.91 -8.42 1.57
C GLU A 346 -11.09 -9.20 2.15
N GLN A 347 -11.18 -9.37 3.48
CA GLN A 347 -12.29 -10.07 4.13
C GLN A 347 -13.63 -9.38 3.90
N ILE A 348 -13.66 -8.05 4.02
CA ILE A 348 -14.86 -7.24 3.76
C ILE A 348 -15.24 -7.31 2.28
N SER A 349 -14.25 -7.20 1.39
CA SER A 349 -14.50 -7.32 -0.04
C SER A 349 -15.10 -8.69 -0.37
N LEU A 350 -14.51 -9.80 0.09
CA LEU A 350 -15.06 -11.14 -0.15
C LEU A 350 -16.46 -11.34 0.44
N LEU A 351 -16.75 -10.68 1.56
CA LEU A 351 -18.06 -10.69 2.21
C LEU A 351 -19.11 -9.89 1.41
N LEU A 352 -18.77 -8.79 0.76
CA LEU A 352 -19.81 -7.94 0.15
C LEU A 352 -20.11 -8.26 -1.32
N HIS A 353 -19.29 -9.07 -1.98
CA HIS A 353 -19.58 -9.56 -3.33
C HIS A 353 -20.57 -10.73 -3.32
N SER A 354 -21.62 -10.63 -4.13
CA SER A 354 -22.66 -11.65 -4.26
C SER A 354 -22.19 -12.81 -5.13
N PRO A 355 -22.07 -14.04 -4.60
CA PRO A 355 -21.63 -15.19 -5.39
C PRO A 355 -22.55 -15.49 -6.57
N LYS A 356 -23.81 -15.03 -6.52
CA LYS A 356 -24.78 -15.21 -7.60
C LYS A 356 -24.40 -14.47 -8.89
N GLY A 357 -23.58 -13.43 -8.80
CA GLY A 357 -23.10 -12.66 -9.97
C GLY A 357 -21.90 -13.24 -10.67
N GLU A 358 -21.12 -14.13 -10.03
CA GLU A 358 -19.79 -14.53 -10.50
C GLU A 358 -19.80 -15.04 -11.94
N LYS A 359 -20.62 -16.05 -12.24
CA LYS A 359 -20.72 -16.64 -13.60
C LYS A 359 -21.16 -15.63 -14.66
N LYS A 360 -22.03 -14.68 -14.30
CA LYS A 360 -22.49 -13.65 -15.25
C LYS A 360 -21.39 -12.63 -15.55
N LEU A 361 -20.61 -12.26 -14.53
CA LEU A 361 -19.47 -11.37 -14.69
C LEU A 361 -18.33 -12.05 -15.47
N ASP A 362 -18.09 -13.33 -15.24
CA ASP A 362 -17.17 -14.15 -16.04
C ASP A 362 -17.58 -14.13 -17.51
N PHE A 363 -18.86 -14.38 -17.81
CA PHE A 363 -19.38 -14.34 -19.17
C PHE A 363 -19.13 -12.98 -19.84
N ILE A 364 -19.41 -11.85 -19.17
CA ILE A 364 -19.12 -10.51 -19.74
C ILE A 364 -17.62 -10.37 -20.01
N TRP A 365 -16.77 -10.77 -19.06
CA TRP A 365 -15.33 -10.65 -19.23
C TRP A 365 -14.83 -11.51 -20.38
N GLU A 366 -15.36 -12.72 -20.58
CA GLU A 366 -15.05 -13.58 -21.74
C GLU A 366 -15.43 -12.93 -23.08
N GLN A 367 -16.42 -12.02 -23.11
CA GLN A 367 -16.79 -11.27 -24.32
C GLN A 367 -15.88 -10.06 -24.62
N CYS A 368 -15.05 -9.62 -23.66
CA CYS A 368 -14.35 -8.33 -23.72
C CYS A 368 -12.84 -8.45 -23.47
N GLY A 369 -12.47 -9.22 -22.46
CA GLY A 369 -11.10 -9.45 -22.03
C GLY A 369 -10.46 -10.65 -22.72
N SER A 370 -9.13 -10.71 -22.65
CA SER A 370 -8.38 -11.73 -23.38
C SER A 370 -8.18 -13.03 -22.60
N PHE A 371 -8.10 -12.96 -21.26
CA PHE A 371 -7.69 -14.10 -20.44
C PHE A 371 -8.32 -14.07 -19.03
N PRO A 372 -8.45 -15.24 -18.36
CA PRO A 372 -8.75 -15.29 -16.93
C PRO A 372 -7.60 -14.68 -16.11
N TYR A 373 -7.90 -14.20 -14.89
CA TYR A 373 -6.95 -13.44 -14.07
C TYR A 373 -5.60 -14.14 -13.89
N LYS A 374 -5.59 -15.45 -13.62
CA LYS A 374 -4.34 -16.20 -13.44
C LYS A 374 -3.40 -16.07 -14.63
N LYS A 375 -3.93 -16.21 -15.85
CA LYS A 375 -3.13 -16.08 -17.07
C LYS A 375 -2.68 -14.63 -17.31
N VAL A 376 -3.53 -13.64 -16.98
CA VAL A 376 -3.14 -12.22 -17.01
C VAL A 376 -1.96 -11.95 -16.07
N GLN A 377 -2.01 -12.48 -14.84
CA GLN A 377 -0.95 -12.36 -13.86
C GLN A 377 0.35 -13.05 -14.33
N ASP A 378 0.25 -14.24 -14.94
CA ASP A 378 1.42 -14.95 -15.47
C ASP A 378 2.09 -14.16 -16.60
N LEU A 379 1.30 -13.58 -17.51
CA LEU A 379 1.82 -12.72 -18.57
C LEU A 379 2.51 -11.48 -17.99
N ALA A 380 1.89 -10.81 -17.01
CA ALA A 380 2.48 -9.65 -16.35
C ALA A 380 3.79 -10.01 -15.62
N ARG A 381 3.84 -11.15 -14.92
CA ARG A 381 5.06 -11.62 -14.24
C ARG A 381 6.17 -11.90 -15.25
N ASN A 382 5.85 -12.58 -16.34
CA ASN A 382 6.82 -12.87 -17.39
C ASN A 382 7.37 -11.59 -18.03
N GLU A 383 6.51 -10.60 -18.26
CA GLU A 383 6.90 -9.28 -18.77
C GLU A 383 7.88 -8.57 -17.83
N LYS A 384 7.60 -8.51 -16.52
CA LYS A 384 8.51 -7.88 -15.54
C LYS A 384 9.85 -8.60 -15.44
N LEU A 385 9.86 -9.93 -15.50
CA LEU A 385 11.10 -10.73 -15.55
C LEU A 385 11.94 -10.49 -16.82
N ASN A 386 11.31 -10.05 -17.91
CA ASN A 386 11.98 -9.73 -19.18
C ASN A 386 12.24 -8.22 -19.36
N SER A 387 11.96 -7.40 -18.35
CA SER A 387 12.10 -5.94 -18.40
C SER A 387 12.68 -5.40 -17.09
N SER A 388 11.88 -4.77 -16.24
CA SER A 388 12.36 -4.01 -15.08
C SER A 388 13.08 -4.86 -14.01
N PHE A 389 12.86 -6.18 -14.00
CA PHE A 389 13.53 -7.16 -13.13
C PHE A 389 14.45 -8.14 -13.85
N TYR A 390 14.82 -7.87 -15.12
CA TYR A 390 15.70 -8.73 -15.91
C TYR A 390 17.00 -9.05 -15.16
N LYS A 391 17.75 -8.03 -14.71
CA LYS A 391 19.01 -8.22 -13.99
C LYS A 391 18.83 -9.03 -12.71
N MET A 392 17.80 -8.75 -11.90
CA MET A 392 17.53 -9.48 -10.66
C MET A 392 17.24 -10.97 -10.91
N PHE A 393 16.52 -11.27 -11.99
CA PHE A 393 16.25 -12.64 -12.39
C PHE A 393 17.51 -13.35 -12.91
N HIS A 394 18.33 -12.65 -13.71
CA HIS A 394 19.60 -13.18 -14.21
C HIS A 394 20.64 -13.39 -13.09
N ASP A 395 20.64 -12.55 -12.06
CA ASP A 395 21.47 -12.73 -10.86
C ASP A 395 21.05 -13.97 -10.08
N LEU A 396 19.74 -14.20 -9.94
CA LEU A 396 19.21 -15.41 -9.33
C LEU A 396 19.65 -16.65 -10.13
N ILE A 397 19.47 -16.66 -11.46
CA ILE A 397 19.91 -17.76 -12.33
C ILE A 397 21.42 -18.00 -12.16
N SER A 398 22.22 -16.93 -12.19
CA SER A 398 23.67 -17.00 -12.05
C SER A 398 24.10 -17.56 -10.70
N SER A 399 23.36 -17.27 -9.62
CA SER A 399 23.63 -17.85 -8.30
C SER A 399 23.42 -19.36 -8.27
N PHE A 400 22.40 -19.87 -8.96
CA PHE A 400 22.17 -21.31 -9.10
C PHE A 400 23.21 -21.97 -10.03
N VAL A 401 23.60 -21.32 -11.14
CA VAL A 401 24.68 -21.82 -12.02
C VAL A 401 25.97 -21.99 -11.23
N LYS A 402 26.35 -20.99 -10.42
CA LYS A 402 27.52 -21.07 -9.54
C LYS A 402 27.38 -22.21 -8.54
N PHE A 403 26.20 -22.37 -7.94
CA PHE A 403 25.91 -23.45 -6.99
C PHE A 403 26.04 -24.85 -7.62
N PHE A 404 25.62 -25.01 -8.89
CA PHE A 404 25.68 -26.27 -9.62
C PHE A 404 26.95 -26.45 -10.47
N SER A 405 27.95 -25.58 -10.36
CA SER A 405 29.11 -25.52 -11.28
C SER A 405 29.93 -26.81 -11.42
N LEU A 406 29.75 -27.80 -10.54
CA LEU A 406 30.38 -29.12 -10.60
C LEU A 406 29.50 -30.21 -11.26
N GLU A 407 28.25 -29.90 -11.62
CA GLU A 407 27.30 -30.84 -12.23
C GLU A 407 27.27 -30.70 -13.76
N GLN A 408 27.94 -31.61 -14.47
CA GLN A 408 28.22 -31.52 -15.91
C GLN A 408 26.98 -31.48 -16.85
N ASN A 409 25.76 -31.70 -16.35
CA ASN A 409 24.54 -31.83 -17.18
C ASN A 409 23.45 -30.77 -16.87
N ILE A 410 23.69 -29.79 -15.99
CA ILE A 410 22.74 -28.71 -15.72
C ILE A 410 23.13 -27.48 -16.55
N THR A 411 22.24 -27.06 -17.45
CA THR A 411 22.43 -25.85 -18.27
C THR A 411 21.77 -24.63 -17.64
N THR A 412 22.32 -23.44 -17.91
CA THR A 412 21.71 -22.15 -17.52
C THR A 412 20.26 -22.05 -17.99
N HIS A 413 19.97 -22.48 -19.21
CA HIS A 413 18.61 -22.50 -19.77
C HIS A 413 17.66 -23.40 -18.97
N SER A 414 18.13 -24.54 -18.46
CA SER A 414 17.30 -25.44 -17.65
C SER A 414 16.96 -24.83 -16.28
N ILE A 415 17.92 -24.12 -15.68
CA ILE A 415 17.73 -23.37 -14.43
C ILE A 415 16.73 -22.23 -14.64
N GLU A 416 16.93 -21.43 -15.70
CA GLU A 416 16.02 -20.35 -16.06
C GLU A 416 14.59 -20.87 -16.23
N THR A 417 14.41 -21.92 -17.04
CA THR A 417 13.10 -22.53 -17.30
C THR A 417 12.42 -22.95 -15.99
N ALA A 418 13.13 -23.69 -15.12
CA ALA A 418 12.57 -24.13 -13.84
C ALA A 418 12.21 -22.97 -12.89
N LEU A 419 13.12 -21.99 -12.74
CA LEU A 419 12.89 -20.82 -11.87
C LEU A 419 11.76 -19.94 -12.39
N ARG A 420 11.70 -19.69 -13.71
CA ARG A 420 10.63 -18.93 -14.34
C ARG A 420 9.29 -19.57 -14.03
N THR A 421 9.14 -20.88 -14.24
CA THR A 421 7.89 -21.60 -13.94
C THR A 421 7.48 -21.49 -12.46
N ILE A 422 8.44 -21.59 -11.52
CA ILE A 422 8.17 -21.37 -10.08
C ILE A 422 7.66 -19.94 -9.84
N LEU A 423 8.35 -18.92 -10.37
CA LEU A 423 8.03 -17.51 -10.16
C LEU A 423 6.65 -17.13 -10.74
N LEU A 424 6.30 -17.65 -11.92
CA LEU A 424 4.98 -17.46 -12.51
C LEU A 424 3.86 -18.05 -11.64
N SER A 425 4.11 -19.19 -11.00
CA SER A 425 3.14 -19.88 -10.14
C SER A 425 3.20 -19.49 -8.67
N PHE A 426 4.08 -18.55 -8.29
CA PHE A 426 4.33 -18.26 -6.87
C PHE A 426 3.13 -17.56 -6.20
N PRO A 427 2.56 -18.11 -5.11
CA PRO A 427 1.24 -17.70 -4.63
C PRO A 427 1.25 -16.59 -3.56
N ILE A 428 2.41 -16.23 -3.02
CA ILE A 428 2.57 -15.23 -1.95
C ILE A 428 3.63 -14.21 -2.34
N TYR A 429 3.73 -13.12 -1.57
CA TYR A 429 4.75 -12.09 -1.80
C TYR A 429 6.16 -12.65 -1.67
N ARG A 430 6.47 -13.35 -0.59
CA ARG A 430 7.77 -14.01 -0.38
C ARG A 430 7.68 -15.10 0.68
N ILE A 431 8.69 -15.97 0.72
CA ILE A 431 8.89 -16.92 1.81
C ILE A 431 9.78 -16.32 2.90
N TYR A 432 9.70 -16.89 4.10
CA TYR A 432 10.50 -16.52 5.27
C TYR A 432 11.19 -17.74 5.86
N PHE A 433 12.36 -17.51 6.45
CA PHE A 433 13.18 -18.54 7.08
C PHE A 433 13.02 -18.50 8.60
N SER A 434 13.41 -19.59 9.27
CA SER A 434 13.46 -19.74 10.72
C SER A 434 14.80 -20.37 11.08
N GLY A 435 15.76 -19.52 11.41
CA GLY A 435 17.17 -19.92 11.39
C GLY A 435 17.53 -20.39 9.99
N ASN A 436 18.15 -21.57 9.89
CA ASN A 436 18.69 -22.05 8.61
C ASN A 436 17.72 -22.82 7.73
N THR A 437 16.43 -22.84 8.06
CA THR A 437 15.41 -23.62 7.34
C THR A 437 14.21 -22.75 7.01
N ILE A 438 13.52 -23.04 5.92
CA ILE A 438 12.28 -22.35 5.59
C ILE A 438 11.26 -22.50 6.71
N SER A 439 10.51 -21.43 7.01
CA SER A 439 9.51 -21.47 8.06
C SER A 439 8.40 -22.46 7.74
N LYS A 440 7.80 -23.05 8.79
CA LYS A 440 6.65 -23.97 8.63
C LYS A 440 5.47 -23.31 7.92
N GLN A 441 5.30 -22.00 8.09
CA GLN A 441 4.28 -21.20 7.41
C GLN A 441 4.56 -21.03 5.91
N SER A 442 5.83 -20.88 5.52
CA SER A 442 6.24 -20.62 4.14
C SER A 442 6.36 -21.88 3.28
N LEU A 443 6.76 -23.00 3.86
CA LEU A 443 6.99 -24.26 3.13
C LEU A 443 5.80 -24.73 2.25
N PRO A 444 4.53 -24.67 2.71
CA PRO A 444 3.40 -25.05 1.87
C PRO A 444 3.28 -24.26 0.57
N TYR A 445 3.68 -22.98 0.58
CA TYR A 445 3.58 -22.09 -0.58
C TYR A 445 4.69 -22.35 -1.60
N LEU A 446 5.92 -22.58 -1.13
CA LEU A 446 7.01 -23.04 -2.00
C LEU A 446 6.63 -24.38 -2.67
N ARG A 447 6.17 -25.35 -1.87
CA ARG A 447 5.70 -26.64 -2.38
C ARG A 447 4.56 -26.51 -3.38
N LYS A 448 3.61 -25.60 -3.14
CA LYS A 448 2.52 -25.32 -4.08
C LYS A 448 3.07 -24.83 -5.42
N ALA A 449 3.97 -23.84 -5.40
CA ALA A 449 4.58 -23.32 -6.63
C ALA A 449 5.40 -24.39 -7.38
N CYS A 450 6.20 -25.19 -6.66
CA CYS A 450 6.94 -26.30 -7.25
C CYS A 450 6.00 -27.39 -7.79
N ASN A 451 4.88 -27.69 -7.13
CA ASN A 451 3.88 -28.64 -7.62
C ASN A 451 3.19 -28.16 -8.90
N GLU A 452 2.87 -26.88 -9.03
CA GLU A 452 2.39 -26.34 -10.30
C GLU A 452 3.47 -26.44 -11.38
N ALA A 453 4.73 -26.12 -11.05
CA ALA A 453 5.84 -26.28 -11.96
C ALA A 453 6.04 -27.73 -12.42
N ARG A 454 5.83 -28.73 -11.55
CA ARG A 454 5.87 -30.16 -11.91
C ARG A 454 4.83 -30.55 -12.97
N LYS A 455 3.68 -29.87 -13.01
CA LYS A 455 2.62 -30.15 -14.00
C LYS A 455 2.94 -29.56 -15.37
N GLU A 456 3.65 -28.43 -15.40
CA GLU A 456 3.99 -27.73 -16.64
C GLU A 456 5.31 -28.20 -17.26
N LEU A 457 6.28 -28.58 -16.44
CA LEU A 457 7.61 -28.94 -16.89
C LEU A 457 7.67 -30.40 -17.39
N PRO A 458 8.41 -30.67 -18.48
CA PRO A 458 8.74 -32.03 -18.90
C PRO A 458 9.42 -32.85 -17.80
N SER A 459 9.22 -34.18 -17.81
CA SER A 459 9.71 -35.09 -16.78
C SER A 459 11.22 -35.03 -16.53
N TYR A 460 12.01 -34.70 -17.57
CA TYR A 460 13.46 -34.57 -17.47
C TYR A 460 13.92 -33.32 -16.68
N HIS A 461 13.07 -32.33 -16.45
CA HIS A 461 13.37 -31.18 -15.59
C HIS A 461 13.10 -31.43 -14.10
N LEU A 462 12.36 -32.49 -13.75
CA LEU A 462 11.94 -32.74 -12.37
C LEU A 462 13.09 -32.96 -11.37
N PRO A 463 14.20 -33.64 -11.72
CA PRO A 463 15.34 -33.76 -10.83
C PRO A 463 15.96 -32.39 -10.46
N LEU A 464 16.08 -31.49 -11.44
CA LEU A 464 16.56 -30.12 -11.22
C LEU A 464 15.58 -29.33 -10.36
N LEU A 465 14.29 -29.41 -10.65
CA LEU A 465 13.25 -28.75 -9.87
C LEU A 465 13.29 -29.17 -8.39
N ASN A 466 13.46 -30.46 -8.11
CA ASN A 466 13.58 -30.97 -6.75
C ASN A 466 14.83 -30.41 -6.03
N LYS A 467 15.96 -30.27 -6.73
CA LYS A 467 17.16 -29.62 -6.17
C LYS A 467 16.93 -28.15 -5.88
N ILE A 468 16.27 -27.42 -6.78
CA ILE A 468 15.90 -26.01 -6.57
C ILE A 468 14.96 -25.87 -5.36
N GLU A 469 13.94 -26.72 -5.24
CA GLU A 469 13.04 -26.73 -4.09
C GLU A 469 13.80 -26.99 -2.78
N GLN A 470 14.74 -27.93 -2.78
CA GLN A 470 15.58 -28.23 -1.61
C GLN A 470 16.44 -27.03 -1.22
N ILE A 471 17.08 -26.37 -2.20
CA ILE A 471 17.87 -25.15 -2.00
C ILE A 471 17.00 -24.04 -1.39
N LEU A 472 15.84 -23.76 -1.97
CA LEU A 472 14.94 -22.71 -1.47
C LEU A 472 14.27 -23.06 -0.13
N SER A 473 14.38 -24.31 0.34
CA SER A 473 13.86 -24.77 1.63
C SER A 473 14.84 -24.61 2.79
N GLN A 474 16.07 -24.13 2.55
CA GLN A 474 17.08 -23.95 3.58
C GLN A 474 17.97 -22.73 3.28
N THR A 475 18.61 -22.16 4.28
CA THR A 475 19.70 -21.21 4.05
C THR A 475 20.96 -22.02 3.83
N ILE A 476 21.62 -21.80 2.70
CA ILE A 476 22.78 -22.58 2.28
C ILE A 476 24.05 -22.14 3.01
N TYR A 477 24.18 -20.83 3.22
CA TYR A 477 25.39 -20.24 3.80
C TYR A 477 25.17 -19.91 5.28
N GLN A 478 26.13 -20.29 6.14
CA GLN A 478 26.10 -19.96 7.56
C GLN A 478 26.35 -18.47 7.83
N THR A 479 27.01 -17.77 6.89
CA THR A 479 27.21 -16.32 6.90
C THR A 479 26.20 -15.65 5.97
N LEU A 480 25.75 -14.44 6.32
CA LEU A 480 24.90 -13.58 5.48
C LEU A 480 25.53 -13.33 4.09
N ASN A 481 25.19 -14.19 3.13
CA ASN A 481 25.61 -14.05 1.74
C ASN A 481 24.44 -13.52 0.92
N ARG A 482 24.48 -12.23 0.57
CA ARG A 482 23.44 -11.56 -0.24
C ARG A 482 23.27 -12.17 -1.65
N LYS A 483 24.31 -12.85 -2.16
CA LYS A 483 24.29 -13.55 -3.45
C LYS A 483 23.84 -15.00 -3.34
N ALA A 484 23.41 -15.43 -2.15
CA ALA A 484 22.84 -16.76 -1.96
C ALA A 484 21.53 -16.89 -2.74
N PRO A 485 21.26 -18.04 -3.39
CA PRO A 485 20.06 -18.24 -4.19
C PRO A 485 18.75 -17.92 -3.46
N GLU A 486 18.64 -18.31 -2.19
CA GLU A 486 17.47 -18.07 -1.34
C GLU A 486 17.22 -16.59 -1.08
N ASN A 487 18.28 -15.80 -0.92
CA ASN A 487 18.21 -14.36 -0.64
C ASN A 487 17.82 -13.58 -1.90
N LEU A 488 18.40 -13.93 -3.05
CA LEU A 488 18.01 -13.35 -4.34
C LEU A 488 16.58 -13.73 -4.72
N PHE A 489 16.13 -14.94 -4.39
CA PHE A 489 14.76 -15.39 -4.64
C PHE A 489 13.73 -14.56 -3.86
N VAL A 490 13.96 -14.31 -2.57
CA VAL A 490 13.03 -13.49 -1.77
C VAL A 490 13.09 -12.00 -2.14
N ASN A 491 14.26 -11.49 -2.52
CA ASN A 491 14.41 -10.12 -3.03
C ASN A 491 13.72 -9.90 -4.38
N LEU A 492 13.52 -10.96 -5.19
CA LEU A 492 12.80 -10.89 -6.46
C LEU A 492 11.30 -11.16 -6.32
N THR A 493 10.89 -12.12 -5.49
CA THR A 493 9.47 -12.53 -5.40
C THR A 493 8.55 -11.42 -4.88
N ALA A 494 9.00 -10.66 -3.87
CA ALA A 494 8.20 -9.56 -3.29
C ALA A 494 7.93 -8.42 -4.30
N PRO A 495 8.93 -7.80 -4.95
CA PRO A 495 8.69 -6.78 -5.96
C PRO A 495 7.94 -7.32 -7.19
N LEU A 496 8.19 -8.59 -7.58
CA LEU A 496 7.47 -9.22 -8.68
C LEU A 496 5.97 -9.36 -8.37
N ALA A 497 5.60 -9.74 -7.15
CA ALA A 497 4.20 -9.83 -6.73
C ALA A 497 3.48 -8.48 -6.85
N ALA A 498 4.09 -7.40 -6.33
CA ALA A 498 3.54 -6.06 -6.39
C ALA A 498 3.45 -5.53 -7.84
N LYS A 499 4.59 -5.47 -8.55
CA LYS A 499 4.64 -4.82 -9.87
C LYS A 499 3.92 -5.59 -10.96
N ALA A 500 3.85 -6.93 -10.89
CA ALA A 500 3.10 -7.71 -11.87
C ALA A 500 1.62 -7.87 -11.50
N GLY A 501 1.31 -8.03 -10.21
CA GLY A 501 -0.07 -8.18 -9.73
C GLY A 501 -0.79 -6.84 -9.67
N GLU A 502 -0.36 -5.99 -8.75
CA GLU A 502 -1.08 -4.78 -8.34
C GLU A 502 -0.95 -3.64 -9.35
N ASP A 503 0.24 -3.49 -9.95
CA ASP A 503 0.55 -2.40 -10.88
C ASP A 503 0.51 -2.82 -12.35
N THR A 504 0.00 -4.01 -12.65
CA THR A 504 -0.16 -4.45 -14.05
C THR A 504 -1.40 -5.32 -14.23
N ALA A 505 -1.49 -6.50 -13.59
CA ALA A 505 -2.61 -7.41 -13.79
C ALA A 505 -3.96 -6.79 -13.36
N PHE A 506 -4.00 -5.99 -12.29
CA PHE A 506 -5.19 -5.24 -11.87
C PHE A 506 -5.69 -4.22 -12.90
N TYR A 507 -4.83 -3.76 -13.81
CA TYR A 507 -5.20 -2.85 -14.89
C TYR A 507 -5.53 -3.58 -16.20
N ARG A 508 -5.25 -4.88 -16.27
CA ARG A 508 -5.54 -5.76 -17.42
C ARG A 508 -6.78 -6.65 -17.24
N TYR A 509 -7.32 -6.77 -16.02
CA TYR A 509 -8.42 -7.67 -15.69
C TYR A 509 -9.65 -6.93 -15.15
N ALA A 510 -10.57 -6.51 -16.02
CA ALA A 510 -11.70 -5.66 -15.64
C ALA A 510 -13.02 -6.42 -15.41
N ARG A 511 -12.97 -7.70 -14.98
CA ARG A 511 -14.19 -8.47 -14.62
C ARG A 511 -15.06 -7.72 -13.62
N LEU A 512 -14.44 -7.25 -12.53
CA LEU A 512 -15.05 -6.33 -11.58
C LEU A 512 -13.97 -5.60 -10.78
N LEU A 513 -13.82 -4.29 -10.97
CA LEU A 513 -12.70 -3.50 -10.45
C LEU A 513 -12.68 -3.36 -8.93
N SER A 514 -13.79 -3.62 -8.22
CA SER A 514 -13.80 -3.68 -6.74
C SER A 514 -13.01 -4.86 -6.17
N ARG A 515 -12.65 -5.85 -7.00
CA ARG A 515 -11.73 -6.95 -6.64
C ARG A 515 -10.28 -6.69 -7.05
N ASN A 516 -9.98 -5.53 -7.64
CA ASN A 516 -8.63 -5.16 -8.06
C ASN A 516 -8.08 -4.10 -7.11
N GLU A 517 -7.75 -4.54 -5.90
CA GLU A 517 -7.28 -3.69 -4.81
C GLU A 517 -6.08 -4.31 -4.10
N VAL A 518 -5.22 -3.48 -3.50
CA VAL A 518 -4.03 -3.92 -2.78
C VAL A 518 -4.42 -4.97 -1.73
N GLY A 519 -3.71 -6.10 -1.72
CA GLY A 519 -3.99 -7.26 -0.86
C GLY A 519 -5.21 -8.11 -1.19
N THR A 520 -5.87 -7.85 -2.31
CA THR A 520 -6.95 -8.71 -2.82
C THR A 520 -6.44 -9.71 -3.87
N ASP A 521 -7.13 -10.85 -3.99
CA ASP A 521 -6.93 -11.79 -5.10
C ASP A 521 -8.16 -11.76 -6.02
N PRO A 522 -8.07 -11.14 -7.22
CA PRO A 522 -9.17 -11.09 -8.18
C PRO A 522 -9.67 -12.46 -8.64
N ALA A 523 -8.90 -13.55 -8.52
CA ALA A 523 -9.38 -14.90 -8.79
C ALA A 523 -10.33 -15.42 -7.69
N LEU A 524 -10.25 -14.89 -6.47
CA LEU A 524 -11.17 -15.18 -5.38
C LEU A 524 -12.27 -14.12 -5.38
N PHE A 525 -13.45 -14.49 -5.89
CA PHE A 525 -14.53 -13.52 -6.10
C PHE A 525 -15.29 -13.17 -4.81
N SER A 526 -15.72 -14.17 -4.05
CA SER A 526 -16.52 -13.99 -2.82
C SER A 526 -16.27 -15.10 -1.80
N LYS A 527 -16.69 -14.88 -0.55
CA LYS A 527 -16.79 -15.90 0.50
C LYS A 527 -18.10 -15.79 1.29
N ASN A 528 -18.47 -16.89 1.94
CA ASN A 528 -19.65 -16.96 2.80
C ASN A 528 -19.43 -16.26 4.15
N ILE A 529 -20.51 -16.10 4.92
CA ILE A 529 -20.52 -15.45 6.24
C ILE A 529 -19.66 -16.22 7.25
N GLU A 530 -19.69 -17.55 7.22
CA GLU A 530 -18.87 -18.41 8.08
C GLU A 530 -17.37 -18.11 7.94
N ALA A 531 -16.87 -17.99 6.71
CA ALA A 531 -15.47 -17.65 6.48
C ALA A 531 -15.08 -16.27 7.05
N PHE A 532 -16.02 -15.31 7.07
CA PHE A 532 -15.82 -14.02 7.71
C PHE A 532 -15.75 -14.15 9.23
N HIS A 533 -16.63 -14.93 9.87
CA HIS A 533 -16.56 -15.19 11.31
C HIS A 533 -15.24 -15.90 11.70
N GLN A 534 -14.84 -16.92 10.95
CA GLN A 534 -13.56 -17.63 11.15
C GLN A 534 -12.36 -16.69 11.07
N ALA A 535 -12.35 -15.75 10.11
CA ALA A 535 -11.28 -14.76 9.98
C ALA A 535 -11.21 -13.82 11.20
N ASN A 536 -12.37 -13.37 11.72
CA ASN A 536 -12.42 -12.52 12.91
C ASN A 536 -12.00 -13.26 14.19
N MET A 537 -12.39 -14.53 14.36
CA MET A 537 -11.91 -15.38 15.46
C MET A 537 -10.40 -15.62 15.38
N SER A 538 -9.86 -15.86 14.18
CA SER A 538 -8.43 -16.00 13.95
C SER A 538 -7.66 -14.72 14.31
N ARG A 539 -8.18 -13.54 13.91
CA ARG A 539 -7.58 -12.25 14.27
C ARG A 539 -7.60 -12.03 15.78
N PHE A 540 -8.74 -12.27 16.44
CA PHE A 540 -8.85 -12.14 17.89
C PHE A 540 -7.80 -12.97 18.65
N THR A 541 -7.55 -14.19 18.20
CA THR A 541 -6.60 -15.10 18.87
C THR A 541 -5.14 -14.85 18.52
N SER A 542 -4.85 -14.26 17.36
CA SER A 542 -3.47 -14.12 16.85
C SER A 542 -2.94 -12.70 16.89
N TYR A 543 -3.73 -11.72 16.47
CA TYR A 543 -3.37 -10.31 16.38
C TYR A 543 -4.58 -9.41 16.68
N PRO A 544 -5.09 -9.38 17.92
CA PRO A 544 -6.28 -8.62 18.30
C PRO A 544 -6.12 -7.11 18.15
N GLU A 545 -4.88 -6.62 17.99
CA GLU A 545 -4.54 -5.21 17.79
C GLU A 545 -4.26 -4.83 16.33
N ALA A 546 -4.31 -5.78 15.38
CA ALA A 546 -4.07 -5.49 13.97
C ALA A 546 -4.99 -4.37 13.46
N LEU A 547 -4.46 -3.52 12.57
CA LEU A 547 -5.28 -2.45 11.99
C LEU A 547 -6.38 -3.04 11.11
N LEU A 548 -7.51 -2.35 11.05
CA LEU A 548 -8.65 -2.67 10.21
C LEU A 548 -8.84 -1.50 9.24
N CYS A 549 -8.31 -1.63 8.03
CA CYS A 549 -8.40 -0.58 7.03
C CYS A 549 -9.41 -0.95 5.92
N THR A 550 -10.03 0.09 5.37
CA THR A 550 -10.82 0.01 4.13
C THR A 550 -10.37 1.06 3.12
N ALA A 551 -9.57 2.04 3.52
CA ALA A 551 -8.90 2.97 2.62
C ALA A 551 -7.51 3.31 3.20
N THR A 552 -6.54 3.51 2.32
CA THR A 552 -5.17 3.95 2.67
C THR A 552 -4.67 4.98 1.66
N HIS A 553 -3.41 5.40 1.72
CA HIS A 553 -2.82 6.24 0.66
C HIS A 553 -2.43 5.46 -0.61
N ASP A 554 -2.49 4.12 -0.60
CA ASP A 554 -2.09 3.26 -1.73
C ASP A 554 -3.25 2.45 -2.33
N HIS A 555 -4.48 2.65 -1.84
CA HIS A 555 -5.64 2.01 -2.43
C HIS A 555 -5.78 2.40 -3.92
N LYS A 556 -6.23 1.46 -4.75
CA LYS A 556 -6.47 1.67 -6.18
C LYS A 556 -7.79 2.40 -6.43
N ARG A 557 -8.80 2.23 -5.55
CA ARG A 557 -10.08 2.96 -5.56
C ARG A 557 -10.57 3.25 -4.15
N GLY A 558 -11.30 4.35 -3.94
CA GLY A 558 -11.86 4.73 -2.63
C GLY A 558 -12.84 3.69 -2.07
N GLU A 559 -13.01 3.66 -0.74
CA GLU A 559 -13.78 2.62 -0.06
C GLU A 559 -15.26 2.57 -0.48
N ASP A 560 -15.84 3.73 -0.82
CA ASP A 560 -17.24 3.85 -1.20
C ASP A 560 -17.44 3.68 -2.71
N GLY A 561 -16.45 4.06 -3.52
CA GLY A 561 -16.40 3.70 -4.94
C GLY A 561 -16.34 2.18 -5.14
N ARG A 562 -15.56 1.46 -4.30
CA ARG A 562 -15.56 -0.02 -4.31
C ARG A 562 -16.88 -0.59 -3.80
N ALA A 563 -17.45 -0.06 -2.72
CA ALA A 563 -18.75 -0.49 -2.20
C ALA A 563 -19.89 -0.34 -3.23
N ARG A 564 -19.83 0.70 -4.07
CA ARG A 564 -20.74 0.90 -5.21
C ARG A 564 -20.53 -0.14 -6.30
N LEU A 565 -19.29 -0.44 -6.66
CA LEU A 565 -18.99 -1.49 -7.63
C LEU A 565 -19.39 -2.89 -7.16
N MET A 566 -19.31 -3.17 -5.86
CA MET A 566 -19.76 -4.45 -5.29
C MET A 566 -21.23 -4.76 -5.59
N VAL A 567 -22.08 -3.73 -5.70
CA VAL A 567 -23.51 -3.88 -6.05
C VAL A 567 -23.67 -4.55 -7.42
N LEU A 568 -22.74 -4.33 -8.36
CA LEU A 568 -22.80 -4.93 -9.70
C LEU A 568 -22.72 -6.47 -9.70
N SER A 569 -22.31 -7.07 -8.57
CA SER A 569 -22.34 -8.52 -8.38
C SER A 569 -23.73 -9.09 -8.08
N GLU A 570 -24.71 -8.25 -7.76
CA GLU A 570 -26.09 -8.69 -7.51
C GLU A 570 -26.85 -8.86 -8.85
N PRO A 571 -27.37 -10.06 -9.18
CA PRO A 571 -28.02 -10.31 -10.47
C PRO A 571 -29.20 -9.38 -10.79
N GLU A 572 -29.90 -8.90 -9.77
CA GLU A 572 -31.07 -8.02 -9.84
C GLU A 572 -30.72 -6.64 -10.39
N VAL A 573 -29.45 -6.23 -10.33
CA VAL A 573 -28.94 -4.97 -10.90
C VAL A 573 -28.92 -5.00 -12.42
N LYS A 574 -28.92 -6.19 -13.04
CA LYS A 574 -28.86 -6.38 -14.49
C LYS A 574 -27.66 -5.67 -15.15
N TRP A 575 -26.52 -5.69 -14.45
CA TRP A 575 -25.26 -5.15 -14.97
C TRP A 575 -24.83 -5.79 -16.31
N PRO A 576 -24.87 -7.13 -16.50
CA PRO A 576 -24.52 -7.74 -17.79
C PRO A 576 -25.35 -7.22 -18.96
N GLU A 577 -26.66 -7.09 -18.78
CA GLU A 577 -27.57 -6.61 -19.81
C GLU A 577 -27.34 -5.13 -20.11
N THR A 578 -27.09 -4.33 -19.07
CA THR A 578 -26.79 -2.90 -19.18
C THR A 578 -25.49 -2.67 -19.95
N VAL A 579 -24.41 -3.36 -19.59
CA VAL A 579 -23.10 -3.14 -20.21
C VAL A 579 -23.07 -3.63 -21.66
N MET A 580 -23.76 -4.73 -21.99
CA MET A 580 -23.86 -5.21 -23.36
C MET A 580 -24.57 -4.20 -24.28
N ARG A 581 -25.59 -3.52 -23.76
CA ARG A 581 -26.24 -2.41 -24.47
C ARG A 581 -25.29 -1.23 -24.64
N TRP A 582 -24.58 -0.83 -23.58
CA TRP A 582 -23.61 0.27 -23.65
C TRP A 582 -22.46 0.00 -24.63
N PHE A 583 -22.01 -1.25 -24.77
CA PHE A 583 -21.02 -1.61 -25.80
C PHE A 583 -21.54 -1.37 -27.22
N ALA A 584 -22.81 -1.67 -27.48
CA ALA A 584 -23.41 -1.43 -28.79
C ALA A 584 -23.58 0.07 -29.09
N GLU A 585 -23.83 0.88 -28.05
CA GLU A 585 -24.02 2.33 -28.18
C GLU A 585 -22.70 3.11 -28.35
N ASN A 586 -21.56 2.58 -27.91
CA ASN A 586 -20.30 3.33 -27.79
C ASN A 586 -19.05 2.59 -28.36
N PRO A 587 -19.00 2.23 -29.66
CA PRO A 587 -18.01 1.29 -30.21
C PRO A 587 -16.58 1.86 -30.43
N SER A 588 -16.21 3.02 -29.86
CA SER A 588 -15.00 3.77 -30.26
C SER A 588 -13.67 3.19 -29.79
N VAL A 589 -13.64 2.48 -28.66
CA VAL A 589 -12.45 1.80 -28.11
C VAL A 589 -12.75 0.32 -27.87
N SER A 590 -11.74 -0.50 -27.57
CA SER A 590 -11.99 -1.93 -27.34
C SER A 590 -12.95 -2.15 -26.15
N LYS A 591 -13.69 -3.26 -26.16
CA LYS A 591 -14.63 -3.57 -25.08
C LYS A 591 -13.95 -3.69 -23.70
N ALA A 592 -12.68 -4.13 -23.66
CA ALA A 592 -11.89 -4.18 -22.43
C ALA A 592 -11.65 -2.77 -21.85
N GLU A 593 -11.31 -1.80 -22.70
CA GLU A 593 -11.20 -0.40 -22.27
C GLU A 593 -12.57 0.18 -21.91
N GLN A 594 -13.62 -0.10 -22.70
CA GLN A 594 -14.96 0.40 -22.41
C GLN A 594 -15.44 -0.05 -21.03
N ILE A 595 -15.35 -1.34 -20.69
CA ILE A 595 -15.83 -1.83 -19.39
C ILE A 595 -15.00 -1.30 -18.22
N PHE A 596 -13.69 -1.11 -18.42
CA PHE A 596 -12.82 -0.47 -17.43
C PHE A 596 -13.24 0.98 -17.18
N ILE A 597 -13.53 1.73 -18.25
CA ILE A 597 -13.98 3.13 -18.20
C ILE A 597 -15.36 3.23 -17.55
N TYR A 598 -16.33 2.39 -17.93
CA TYR A 598 -17.67 2.39 -17.33
C TYR A 598 -17.63 2.12 -15.82
N GLN A 599 -16.87 1.11 -15.38
CA GLN A 599 -16.71 0.84 -13.95
C GLN A 599 -15.97 1.98 -13.23
N THR A 600 -14.98 2.61 -13.87
CA THR A 600 -14.30 3.78 -13.32
C THR A 600 -15.27 4.95 -13.13
N LEU A 601 -16.11 5.23 -14.13
CA LEU A 601 -17.14 6.26 -14.05
C LEU A 601 -18.13 5.96 -12.92
N ILE A 602 -18.62 4.71 -12.82
CA ILE A 602 -19.51 4.28 -11.73
C ILE A 602 -18.83 4.49 -10.37
N ALA A 603 -17.59 4.01 -10.19
CA ALA A 603 -16.89 4.10 -8.92
C ALA A 603 -16.63 5.55 -8.48
N ALA A 604 -16.21 6.42 -9.40
CA ALA A 604 -15.80 7.78 -9.09
C ALA A 604 -16.95 8.81 -9.13
N TRP A 605 -18.15 8.40 -9.58
CA TRP A 605 -19.28 9.30 -9.80
C TRP A 605 -19.62 10.11 -8.54
N PRO A 606 -19.61 11.45 -8.61
CA PRO A 606 -19.93 12.28 -7.46
C PRO A 606 -21.40 12.17 -7.05
N LEU A 607 -21.67 12.32 -5.75
CA LEU A 607 -23.04 12.38 -5.21
C LEU A 607 -23.60 13.80 -5.25
N ASN A 608 -22.75 14.83 -5.24
CA ASN A 608 -23.14 16.24 -5.21
C ASN A 608 -22.70 16.94 -6.49
N ASN A 609 -23.49 17.91 -6.95
CA ASN A 609 -23.24 18.65 -8.19
C ASN A 609 -21.94 19.49 -8.14
N GLU A 610 -21.57 20.00 -6.96
CA GLU A 610 -20.35 20.80 -6.75
C GLU A 610 -19.05 20.05 -7.06
N ASP A 611 -19.07 18.72 -6.88
CA ASP A 611 -17.91 17.84 -7.06
C ASP A 611 -17.62 17.53 -8.54
N PHE A 612 -18.49 17.94 -9.47
CA PHE A 612 -18.29 17.72 -10.91
C PHE A 612 -17.26 18.68 -11.55
N SER A 613 -16.95 19.80 -10.91
CA SER A 613 -16.07 20.86 -11.45
C SER A 613 -14.73 20.34 -11.96
N ASN A 614 -14.07 19.46 -11.19
CA ASN A 614 -12.77 18.86 -11.55
C ASN A 614 -12.87 17.38 -11.98
N PHE A 615 -14.08 16.85 -12.15
CA PHE A 615 -14.31 15.42 -12.34
C PHE A 615 -13.67 14.89 -13.63
N SER A 616 -13.85 15.59 -14.75
CA SER A 616 -13.26 15.23 -16.04
C SER A 616 -11.72 15.17 -16.00
N GLN A 617 -11.07 16.12 -15.32
CA GLN A 617 -9.61 16.15 -15.20
C GLN A 617 -9.07 15.00 -14.34
N ARG A 618 -9.74 14.70 -13.22
CA ARG A 618 -9.41 13.56 -12.36
C ARG A 618 -9.46 12.25 -13.13
N LEU A 619 -10.55 12.05 -13.88
CA LEU A 619 -10.76 10.86 -14.69
C LEU A 619 -9.72 10.68 -15.80
N GLN A 620 -9.39 11.75 -16.54
CA GLN A 620 -8.36 11.71 -17.59
C GLN A 620 -6.98 11.37 -17.02
N SER A 621 -6.61 11.99 -15.89
CA SER A 621 -5.33 11.74 -15.23
C SER A 621 -5.22 10.28 -14.75
N TYR A 622 -6.30 9.78 -14.13
CA TYR A 622 -6.39 8.38 -13.74
C TYR A 622 -6.32 7.44 -14.95
N LEU A 623 -7.02 7.73 -16.04
CA LEU A 623 -7.05 6.86 -17.21
C LEU A 623 -5.66 6.74 -17.84
N THR A 624 -4.91 7.84 -17.97
CA THR A 624 -3.52 7.79 -18.44
C THR A 624 -2.66 6.88 -17.56
N LYS A 625 -2.75 7.03 -16.23
CA LYS A 625 -2.05 6.14 -15.30
C LYS A 625 -2.47 4.69 -15.50
N ALA A 626 -3.78 4.41 -15.51
CA ALA A 626 -4.30 3.06 -15.67
C ALA A 626 -3.85 2.39 -16.98
N LEU A 627 -3.83 3.11 -18.10
CA LEU A 627 -3.38 2.60 -19.39
C LEU A 627 -1.86 2.31 -19.37
N ARG A 628 -1.07 3.17 -18.76
CA ARG A 628 0.40 2.99 -18.65
C ARG A 628 0.79 1.87 -17.69
N GLU A 629 0.08 1.72 -16.57
CA GLU A 629 0.23 0.56 -15.67
C GLU A 629 -0.20 -0.74 -16.37
N ALA A 630 -1.25 -0.69 -17.19
CA ALA A 630 -1.65 -1.84 -18.01
C ALA A 630 -0.55 -2.22 -19.01
N GLY A 631 0.23 -1.30 -19.57
CA GLY A 631 1.40 -1.63 -20.40
C GLY A 631 1.09 -2.41 -21.68
N LEU A 632 -0.14 -2.38 -22.18
CA LEU A 632 -0.56 -3.15 -23.38
C LEU A 632 -0.38 -2.34 -24.68
N CYS A 633 -0.99 -1.16 -24.75
CA CYS A 633 -0.93 -0.27 -25.93
C CYS A 633 -0.08 0.98 -25.69
N THR A 634 0.12 1.36 -24.43
CA THR A 634 0.98 2.46 -23.98
C THR A 634 1.66 2.01 -22.69
N SER A 635 2.83 2.58 -22.36
CA SER A 635 3.52 2.33 -21.09
C SER A 635 4.18 3.59 -20.58
N TRP A 636 4.65 3.57 -19.32
CA TRP A 636 5.48 4.64 -18.78
C TRP A 636 6.76 4.83 -19.60
N ASP A 637 7.32 3.74 -20.12
CA ASP A 637 8.58 3.80 -20.82
C ASP A 637 8.43 4.29 -22.26
N ASN A 638 7.35 3.92 -22.95
CA ASN A 638 7.10 4.30 -24.33
C ASN A 638 5.64 4.75 -24.50
N PRO A 639 5.30 6.00 -24.11
CA PRO A 639 3.93 6.47 -24.18
C PRO A 639 3.41 6.58 -25.62
N ASP A 640 2.29 5.91 -25.91
CA ASP A 640 1.50 6.16 -27.13
C ASP A 640 0.49 7.28 -26.84
N LEU A 641 0.90 8.51 -27.13
CA LEU A 641 0.10 9.70 -26.87
C LEU A 641 -1.18 9.77 -27.71
N VAL A 642 -1.20 9.12 -28.88
CA VAL A 642 -2.39 9.08 -29.75
C VAL A 642 -3.44 8.15 -29.17
N TYR A 643 -3.02 6.96 -28.74
CA TYR A 643 -3.89 6.00 -28.07
C TYR A 643 -4.41 6.57 -26.74
N GLU A 644 -3.53 7.14 -25.91
CA GLU A 644 -3.91 7.80 -24.66
C GLU A 644 -4.97 8.88 -24.89
N LYS A 645 -4.75 9.75 -25.89
CA LYS A 645 -5.70 10.82 -26.19
C LYS A 645 -7.02 10.29 -26.74
N THR A 646 -7.00 9.20 -27.50
CA THR A 646 -8.21 8.54 -28.02
C THR A 646 -9.08 8.02 -26.88
N CYS A 647 -8.49 7.29 -25.93
CA CYS A 647 -9.20 6.77 -24.75
C CYS A 647 -9.70 7.90 -23.83
N GLN A 648 -8.90 8.95 -23.62
CA GLN A 648 -9.33 10.14 -22.87
C GLN A 648 -10.52 10.83 -23.55
N ASN A 649 -10.44 11.06 -24.86
CA ASN A 649 -11.52 11.71 -25.60
C ASN A 649 -12.80 10.88 -25.55
N PHE A 650 -12.69 9.56 -25.67
CA PHE A 650 -13.83 8.65 -25.50
C PHE A 650 -14.49 8.82 -24.11
N MET A 651 -13.70 8.72 -23.04
CA MET A 651 -14.19 8.90 -21.66
C MET A 651 -14.86 10.26 -21.45
N VAL A 652 -14.27 11.33 -21.99
CA VAL A 652 -14.81 12.68 -21.87
C VAL A 652 -16.09 12.83 -22.70
N GLN A 653 -16.14 12.29 -23.92
CA GLN A 653 -17.33 12.33 -24.77
C GLN A 653 -18.54 11.66 -24.11
N LEU A 654 -18.35 10.56 -23.38
CA LEU A 654 -19.41 9.89 -22.62
C LEU A 654 -20.13 10.82 -21.62
N LEU A 655 -19.44 11.86 -21.12
CA LEU A 655 -20.03 12.84 -20.20
C LEU A 655 -20.93 13.87 -20.90
N TYR A 656 -20.89 13.95 -22.24
CA TYR A 656 -21.62 14.95 -23.03
C TYR A 656 -22.63 14.34 -24.01
N THR A 657 -22.67 13.01 -24.17
CA THR A 657 -23.67 12.31 -25.00
C THR A 657 -24.91 11.94 -24.19
N SER A 658 -25.94 11.38 -24.85
CA SER A 658 -27.13 10.85 -24.17
C SER A 658 -26.81 9.74 -23.15
N PHE A 659 -25.68 9.06 -23.32
CA PHE A 659 -25.17 8.04 -22.40
C PHE A 659 -25.09 8.54 -20.96
N VAL A 660 -24.67 9.79 -20.73
CA VAL A 660 -24.49 10.33 -19.37
C VAL A 660 -25.78 10.27 -18.54
N LYS A 661 -26.94 10.45 -19.19
CA LYS A 661 -28.26 10.40 -18.53
C LYS A 661 -28.61 8.97 -18.10
N ASP A 662 -28.30 8.00 -18.94
CA ASP A 662 -28.52 6.59 -18.65
C ASP A 662 -27.55 6.08 -17.59
N LEU A 663 -26.27 6.46 -17.66
CA LEU A 663 -25.28 6.20 -16.62
C LEU A 663 -25.70 6.80 -15.27
N ALA A 664 -26.11 8.07 -15.24
CA ALA A 664 -26.56 8.73 -14.01
C ALA A 664 -27.82 8.04 -13.44
N THR A 665 -28.76 7.64 -14.29
CA THR A 665 -29.95 6.88 -13.88
C THR A 665 -29.56 5.52 -13.29
N PHE A 666 -28.67 4.79 -13.95
CA PHE A 666 -28.15 3.52 -13.45
C PHE A 666 -27.46 3.67 -12.09
N ILE A 667 -26.59 4.67 -11.94
CA ILE A 667 -25.88 4.94 -10.68
C ILE A 667 -26.87 5.34 -9.58
N ASN A 668 -27.85 6.19 -9.87
CA ASN A 668 -28.89 6.56 -8.91
C ASN A 668 -29.67 5.33 -8.42
N ASN A 669 -30.00 4.40 -9.31
CA ASN A 669 -30.74 3.18 -8.95
C ASN A 669 -29.97 2.27 -7.98
N ILE A 670 -28.64 2.23 -8.05
CA ILE A 670 -27.80 1.41 -7.16
C ILE A 670 -27.30 2.18 -5.92
N SER A 671 -27.46 3.50 -5.90
CA SER A 671 -26.80 4.40 -4.94
C SER A 671 -27.17 4.13 -3.49
N SER A 672 -28.46 3.88 -3.21
CA SER A 672 -28.92 3.62 -1.84
C SER A 672 -28.42 2.26 -1.31
N ALA A 673 -28.35 1.24 -2.16
CA ALA A 673 -27.73 -0.05 -1.80
C ALA A 673 -26.22 0.08 -1.59
N ALA A 674 -25.53 0.85 -2.44
CA ALA A 674 -24.11 1.14 -2.32
C ALA A 674 -23.79 1.88 -1.00
N ALA A 675 -24.63 2.85 -0.61
CA ALA A 675 -24.49 3.57 0.65
C ALA A 675 -24.60 2.61 1.85
N ILE A 676 -25.55 1.66 1.84
CA ILE A 676 -25.61 0.65 2.89
C ILE A 676 -24.38 -0.26 2.87
N ASN A 677 -23.88 -0.70 1.70
CA ASN A 677 -22.62 -1.45 1.63
C ASN A 677 -21.49 -0.70 2.35
N SER A 678 -21.33 0.60 2.07
CA SER A 678 -20.36 1.46 2.75
C SER A 678 -20.55 1.54 4.26
N LEU A 679 -21.80 1.72 4.73
CA LEU A 679 -22.11 1.75 6.16
C LEU A 679 -21.87 0.39 6.83
N THR A 680 -22.11 -0.72 6.13
CA THR A 680 -21.73 -2.07 6.57
C THR A 680 -20.21 -2.17 6.76
N GLN A 681 -19.40 -1.67 5.81
CA GLN A 681 -17.94 -1.64 5.98
C GLN A 681 -17.54 -0.86 7.23
N VAL A 682 -18.15 0.29 7.47
CA VAL A 682 -17.94 1.11 8.68
C VAL A 682 -18.29 0.32 9.94
N ILE A 683 -19.53 -0.17 10.06
CA ILE A 683 -19.98 -0.87 11.26
C ILE A 683 -19.08 -2.06 11.58
N LEU A 684 -18.71 -2.86 10.57
CA LEU A 684 -17.79 -3.98 10.75
C LEU A 684 -16.41 -3.51 11.20
N ARG A 685 -15.81 -2.50 10.53
CA ARG A 685 -14.49 -1.94 10.87
C ARG A 685 -14.39 -1.52 12.33
N TYR A 686 -15.44 -0.93 12.89
CA TYR A 686 -15.40 -0.43 14.27
C TYR A 686 -15.81 -1.45 15.34
N THR A 687 -16.38 -2.61 14.98
CA THR A 687 -16.97 -3.54 15.96
C THR A 687 -16.34 -4.94 16.00
N VAL A 688 -15.67 -5.37 14.94
CA VAL A 688 -14.90 -6.64 14.95
C VAL A 688 -13.61 -6.51 15.78
N PRO A 689 -12.92 -7.63 16.10
CA PRO A 689 -11.60 -7.59 16.73
C PRO A 689 -10.59 -6.86 15.85
N GLY A 690 -9.69 -6.08 16.44
CA GLY A 690 -8.75 -5.19 15.75
C GLY A 690 -8.91 -3.72 16.12
N VAL A 691 -8.02 -2.89 15.58
CA VAL A 691 -8.00 -1.44 15.75
C VAL A 691 -8.47 -0.78 14.45
N PRO A 692 -9.64 -0.11 14.41
CA PRO A 692 -10.10 0.59 13.22
C PRO A 692 -9.14 1.68 12.80
N ASP A 693 -8.76 1.67 11.52
CA ASP A 693 -7.96 2.71 10.89
C ASP A 693 -8.83 3.54 9.94
N LEU A 694 -8.73 4.85 10.09
CA LEU A 694 -9.47 5.82 9.32
C LEU A 694 -8.51 6.70 8.52
N TYR A 695 -8.56 6.57 7.19
CA TYR A 695 -7.82 7.45 6.29
C TYR A 695 -8.44 8.85 6.25
N GLN A 696 -7.61 9.89 6.13
CA GLN A 696 -8.03 11.28 6.23
C GLN A 696 -9.23 11.64 5.33
N GLY A 697 -10.25 12.23 5.95
CA GLY A 697 -11.47 12.68 5.30
C GLY A 697 -12.44 11.58 4.88
N ARG A 698 -12.16 10.31 5.18
CA ARG A 698 -13.05 9.18 4.84
C ARG A 698 -14.20 9.00 5.84
N GLU A 699 -14.40 9.95 6.75
CA GLU A 699 -15.66 10.15 7.45
C GLU A 699 -16.79 10.55 6.48
N GLU A 700 -16.43 11.21 5.38
CA GLU A 700 -17.29 11.46 4.23
C GLU A 700 -17.21 10.32 3.20
N TRP A 701 -17.99 10.45 2.12
CA TRP A 701 -17.99 9.50 1.02
C TRP A 701 -16.70 9.55 0.20
N ASP A 702 -16.11 8.38 -0.03
CA ASP A 702 -14.82 8.17 -0.66
C ASP A 702 -14.93 7.65 -2.10
N PHE A 703 -14.94 8.58 -3.04
CA PHE A 703 -14.90 8.32 -4.48
C PHE A 703 -13.55 8.71 -5.10
N SER A 704 -12.45 8.63 -4.33
CA SER A 704 -11.12 8.80 -4.90
C SER A 704 -10.72 7.62 -5.80
N LEU A 705 -9.80 7.90 -6.70
CA LEU A 705 -9.07 6.93 -7.49
C LEU A 705 -7.64 6.80 -6.94
N VAL A 706 -6.81 5.96 -7.57
CA VAL A 706 -5.42 5.74 -7.14
C VAL A 706 -4.62 7.05 -7.05
N ASP A 707 -3.58 7.05 -6.20
CA ASP A 707 -2.55 8.10 -6.09
C ASP A 707 -2.20 8.73 -7.46
N PRO A 708 -2.24 10.06 -7.62
CA PRO A 708 -2.42 11.09 -6.58
C PRO A 708 -3.86 11.48 -6.24
N ASP A 709 -4.89 10.86 -6.81
CA ASP A 709 -6.27 11.30 -6.58
C ASP A 709 -6.77 11.03 -5.15
N ASN A 710 -6.25 9.99 -4.48
CA ASN A 710 -6.50 9.69 -3.07
C ASN A 710 -5.64 10.52 -2.08
N ARG A 711 -4.78 11.41 -2.59
CA ARG A 711 -3.94 12.32 -1.78
C ARG A 711 -4.40 13.78 -1.86
N ARG A 712 -5.57 14.04 -2.45
CA ARG A 712 -6.18 15.38 -2.46
C ARG A 712 -6.40 15.91 -1.05
N SER A 713 -6.32 17.23 -0.91
CA SER A 713 -6.55 17.94 0.35
C SER A 713 -7.94 17.63 0.92
N VAL A 714 -8.02 17.57 2.25
CA VAL A 714 -9.25 17.31 3.00
C VAL A 714 -9.82 18.63 3.52
N ASN A 715 -11.13 18.84 3.36
CA ASN A 715 -11.82 20.01 3.91
C ASN A 715 -12.22 19.76 5.37
N TYR A 716 -11.28 19.91 6.29
CA TYR A 716 -11.54 19.67 7.72
C TYR A 716 -12.54 20.64 8.34
N LEU A 717 -12.63 21.89 7.85
CA LEU A 717 -13.62 22.86 8.33
C LEU A 717 -15.06 22.38 8.06
N LYS A 718 -15.30 21.75 6.90
CA LYS A 718 -16.59 21.12 6.58
C LYS A 718 -16.89 19.98 7.55
N LEU A 719 -15.93 19.07 7.75
CA LEU A 719 -16.07 17.92 8.66
C LEU A 719 -16.36 18.35 10.11
N GLN A 720 -15.66 19.37 10.59
CA GLN A 720 -15.86 19.95 11.92
C GLN A 720 -17.27 20.54 12.07
N LYS A 721 -17.72 21.31 11.08
CA LYS A 721 -19.06 21.93 11.09
C LYS A 721 -20.17 20.87 11.07
N SER A 722 -19.98 19.78 10.35
CA SER A 722 -20.93 18.66 10.28
C SER A 722 -21.08 17.91 11.61
N LEU A 723 -19.98 17.67 12.33
CA LEU A 723 -19.98 16.91 13.59
C LEU A 723 -20.71 17.63 14.74
N GLY A 724 -20.76 18.97 14.72
CA GLY A 724 -21.35 19.79 15.79
C GLY A 724 -22.87 19.77 15.91
N ARG A 725 -23.58 18.99 15.09
CA ARG A 725 -25.05 18.87 15.10
C ARG A 725 -25.45 17.45 15.46
N GLU A 726 -25.87 17.21 16.70
CA GLU A 726 -26.40 15.91 17.08
C GLU A 726 -27.78 15.72 16.46
N GLU A 727 -27.82 15.01 15.32
CA GLU A 727 -29.03 14.72 14.56
C GLU A 727 -29.38 13.22 14.67
N ASN A 728 -30.67 12.92 14.64
CA ASN A 728 -31.15 11.54 14.63
C ASN A 728 -30.73 10.84 13.31
N LEU A 729 -30.18 9.63 13.39
CA LEU A 729 -29.74 8.88 12.21
C LEU A 729 -30.85 8.66 11.17
N SER A 730 -32.12 8.53 11.59
CA SER A 730 -33.26 8.41 10.67
C SER A 730 -33.49 9.68 9.87
N VAL A 731 -33.15 10.86 10.42
CA VAL A 731 -33.19 12.14 9.69
C VAL A 731 -31.99 12.25 8.76
N LEU A 732 -30.80 11.86 9.23
CA LEU A 732 -29.60 11.83 8.38
C LEU A 732 -29.74 10.83 7.21
N ALA A 733 -30.51 9.76 7.39
CA ALA A 733 -30.78 8.77 6.35
C ALA A 733 -31.58 9.34 5.17
N THR A 734 -32.41 10.37 5.36
CA THR A 734 -33.13 11.02 4.24
C THR A 734 -32.25 11.99 3.46
N SER A 735 -31.10 12.37 4.02
CA SER A 735 -30.11 13.30 3.43
C SER A 735 -28.74 12.65 3.23
N TRP A 736 -28.69 11.32 3.20
CA TRP A 736 -27.46 10.52 3.30
C TRP A 736 -26.34 10.89 2.32
N ARG A 737 -26.69 11.46 1.16
CA ARG A 737 -25.72 11.87 0.11
C ARG A 737 -24.71 12.91 0.57
N ASP A 738 -25.01 13.68 1.61
CA ASP A 738 -24.07 14.66 2.17
C ASP A 738 -22.97 14.04 3.06
N GLY A 739 -23.07 12.75 3.40
CA GLY A 739 -22.08 12.00 4.17
C GLY A 739 -22.21 12.10 5.69
N ARG A 740 -23.10 12.96 6.21
CA ARG A 740 -23.24 13.16 7.67
C ARG A 740 -23.67 11.90 8.40
N ILE A 741 -24.48 11.03 7.78
CA ILE A 741 -24.85 9.74 8.35
C ILE A 741 -23.62 8.85 8.60
N LYS A 742 -22.66 8.83 7.67
CA LYS A 742 -21.43 8.03 7.78
C LYS A 742 -20.55 8.56 8.90
N GLN A 743 -20.34 9.88 8.94
CA GLN A 743 -19.57 10.56 9.99
C GLN A 743 -20.18 10.32 11.38
N GLU A 744 -21.51 10.42 11.53
CA GLU A 744 -22.17 10.23 12.82
C GLU A 744 -22.11 8.77 13.29
N ILE A 745 -22.25 7.78 12.40
CA ILE A 745 -22.06 6.36 12.75
C ILE A 745 -20.62 6.11 13.22
N ILE A 746 -19.62 6.66 12.52
CA ILE A 746 -18.21 6.58 12.93
C ILE A 746 -18.04 7.17 14.34
N ARG A 747 -18.55 8.38 14.59
CA ARG A 747 -18.49 9.05 15.90
C ARG A 747 -19.12 8.20 17.00
N LYS A 748 -20.35 7.72 16.81
CA LYS A 748 -21.06 6.89 17.81
C LYS A 748 -20.29 5.61 18.15
N LEU A 749 -19.74 4.93 17.15
CA LEU A 749 -18.97 3.69 17.35
C LEU A 749 -17.60 3.95 17.99
N LEU A 750 -16.92 5.05 17.66
CA LEU A 750 -15.70 5.46 18.33
C LEU A 750 -15.93 5.85 19.79
N ILE A 751 -17.02 6.58 20.09
CA ILE A 751 -17.44 6.87 21.46
C ILE A 751 -17.73 5.57 22.22
N LEU A 752 -18.39 4.60 21.60
CA LEU A 752 -18.62 3.28 22.18
C LEU A 752 -17.29 2.59 22.56
N ARG A 753 -16.30 2.61 21.65
CA ARG A 753 -14.95 2.07 21.90
C ARG A 753 -14.21 2.82 23.00
N LYS A 754 -14.35 4.15 23.05
CA LYS A 754 -13.76 5.01 24.11
C LYS A 754 -14.38 4.71 25.47
N LYS A 755 -15.70 4.49 25.53
CA LYS A 755 -16.43 4.19 26.77
C LYS A 755 -16.16 2.78 27.28
N TYR A 756 -16.01 1.79 26.39
CA TYR A 756 -15.84 0.38 26.75
C TYR A 756 -14.61 -0.26 26.07
N PRO A 757 -13.38 0.24 26.33
CA PRO A 757 -12.18 -0.22 25.63
C PRO A 757 -11.92 -1.71 25.79
N GLN A 758 -12.15 -2.26 26.99
CA GLN A 758 -11.92 -3.68 27.28
C GLN A 758 -12.79 -4.61 26.43
N LEU A 759 -14.00 -4.17 26.03
CA LEU A 759 -14.87 -4.93 25.14
C LEU A 759 -14.25 -5.14 23.77
N PHE A 760 -13.57 -4.13 23.24
CA PHE A 760 -13.03 -4.19 21.89
C PHE A 760 -11.61 -4.76 21.84
N ILE A 761 -10.83 -4.56 22.91
CA ILE A 761 -9.47 -5.10 23.04
C ILE A 761 -9.52 -6.59 23.39
N ASN A 762 -10.25 -6.95 24.45
CA ASN A 762 -10.21 -8.29 25.04
C ASN A 762 -11.53 -9.07 24.93
N GLY A 763 -12.62 -8.42 24.47
CA GLY A 763 -13.92 -9.06 24.42
C GLY A 763 -13.98 -10.16 23.35
N LEU A 764 -14.45 -11.34 23.76
CA LEU A 764 -14.62 -12.53 22.93
C LEU A 764 -15.49 -12.21 21.72
N TYR A 765 -15.15 -12.78 20.58
CA TYR A 765 -15.99 -12.77 19.37
C TYR A 765 -16.79 -14.06 19.29
N LYS A 766 -18.12 -13.97 19.18
CA LYS A 766 -19.00 -15.13 18.96
C LYS A 766 -19.89 -14.88 17.76
N GLU A 767 -19.93 -15.81 16.82
CA GLU A 767 -20.91 -15.77 15.73
C GLU A 767 -22.32 -16.04 16.26
N VAL A 768 -23.33 -15.58 15.53
CA VAL A 768 -24.75 -15.79 15.88
C VAL A 768 -25.41 -16.50 14.71
N LEU A 769 -26.11 -17.60 15.01
CA LEU A 769 -26.87 -18.34 14.00
C LEU A 769 -28.05 -17.52 13.52
N VAL A 770 -28.22 -17.46 12.19
CA VAL A 770 -29.34 -16.79 11.52
C VAL A 770 -30.05 -17.79 10.62
N GLU A 771 -31.37 -17.88 10.73
CA GLU A 771 -32.20 -18.73 9.85
C GLU A 771 -33.32 -17.92 9.19
N GLY A 772 -33.85 -18.42 8.08
CA GLY A 772 -34.97 -17.83 7.35
C GLY A 772 -34.58 -17.22 6.01
N ASP A 773 -35.54 -16.57 5.36
CA ASP A 773 -35.45 -16.15 3.94
C ASP A 773 -34.25 -15.19 3.64
N LEU A 774 -33.77 -14.44 4.63
CA LEU A 774 -32.66 -13.50 4.49
C LEU A 774 -31.39 -13.90 5.27
N SER A 775 -31.23 -15.16 5.68
CA SER A 775 -30.04 -15.60 6.44
C SER A 775 -28.71 -15.27 5.74
N ASP A 776 -28.66 -15.33 4.40
CA ASP A 776 -27.48 -14.97 3.60
C ASP A 776 -27.27 -13.45 3.43
N HIS A 777 -28.24 -12.62 3.81
CA HIS A 777 -28.20 -11.16 3.65
C HIS A 777 -27.83 -10.44 4.95
N VAL A 778 -27.69 -11.16 6.07
CA VAL A 778 -27.49 -10.56 7.40
C VAL A 778 -26.27 -11.18 8.05
N VAL A 779 -25.37 -10.33 8.54
CA VAL A 779 -24.20 -10.72 9.33
C VAL A 779 -24.47 -10.33 10.77
N VAL A 780 -24.42 -11.32 11.68
CA VAL A 780 -24.69 -11.12 13.11
C VAL A 780 -23.59 -11.74 13.95
N PHE A 781 -23.10 -11.00 14.94
CA PHE A 781 -22.13 -11.51 15.90
C PHE A 781 -22.21 -10.75 17.23
N GLN A 782 -21.54 -11.30 18.24
CA GLN A 782 -21.44 -10.75 19.58
C GLN A 782 -20.00 -10.38 19.92
N ARG A 783 -19.84 -9.32 20.72
CA ARG A 783 -18.62 -9.09 21.51
C ARG A 783 -18.96 -9.16 23.00
N VAL A 784 -18.13 -9.87 23.75
CA VAL A 784 -18.46 -10.29 25.12
C VAL A 784 -17.31 -10.05 26.08
N THR A 785 -17.60 -9.36 27.18
CA THR A 785 -16.78 -9.36 28.40
C THR A 785 -17.62 -9.84 29.58
N LYS A 786 -17.05 -9.87 30.78
CA LYS A 786 -17.80 -10.21 31.99
C LYS A 786 -18.97 -9.24 32.23
N ASP A 787 -18.74 -7.94 32.06
CA ASP A 787 -19.68 -6.91 32.51
C ASP A 787 -20.52 -6.31 31.36
N ILE A 788 -20.05 -6.47 30.12
CA ILE A 788 -20.61 -5.81 28.94
C ILE A 788 -20.70 -6.76 27.76
N LYS A 789 -21.82 -6.67 27.07
CA LYS A 789 -22.14 -7.45 25.88
C LYS A 789 -22.66 -6.54 24.78
N ILE A 790 -22.26 -6.79 23.53
CA ILE A 790 -22.90 -6.18 22.36
C ILE A 790 -23.32 -7.22 21.33
N ILE A 791 -24.39 -6.92 20.61
CA ILE A 791 -24.82 -7.62 19.40
C ILE A 791 -24.68 -6.63 18.24
N VAL A 792 -24.03 -7.07 17.16
CA VAL A 792 -23.89 -6.30 15.93
C VAL A 792 -24.70 -6.99 14.86
N ILE A 793 -25.59 -6.25 14.20
CA ILE A 793 -26.39 -6.72 13.09
C ILE A 793 -26.16 -5.79 11.91
N THR A 794 -25.79 -6.34 10.75
CA THR A 794 -25.58 -5.56 9.52
C THR A 794 -25.97 -6.38 8.30
N SER A 795 -26.18 -5.72 7.16
CA SER A 795 -26.66 -6.35 5.93
C SER A 795 -25.61 -6.41 4.82
N ARG A 796 -25.72 -7.42 3.96
CA ARG A 796 -25.02 -7.58 2.68
C ARG A 796 -26.04 -7.85 1.58
N PHE A 797 -25.64 -7.62 0.32
CA PHE A 797 -26.51 -7.74 -0.86
C PHE A 797 -27.72 -6.81 -0.79
N ASN A 798 -27.39 -5.53 -0.66
CA ASN A 798 -28.35 -4.49 -0.31
C ASN A 798 -29.24 -4.09 -1.48
N PHE A 799 -28.88 -4.43 -2.73
CA PHE A 799 -29.79 -4.21 -3.85
C PHE A 799 -30.97 -5.18 -3.82
N SER A 800 -30.72 -6.47 -3.55
CA SER A 800 -31.76 -7.49 -3.35
C SER A 800 -32.68 -7.18 -2.17
N LEU A 801 -32.19 -6.44 -1.15
CA LEU A 801 -32.99 -5.95 -0.02
C LEU A 801 -33.89 -4.75 -0.34
N LYS A 802 -33.89 -4.26 -1.59
CA LYS A 802 -34.73 -3.15 -2.08
C LYS A 802 -34.61 -1.90 -1.22
N ILE A 803 -33.38 -1.49 -0.93
CA ILE A 803 -33.10 -0.29 -0.15
C ILE A 803 -33.61 0.95 -0.89
N ASN A 804 -34.45 1.73 -0.22
CA ASN A 804 -35.03 2.97 -0.76
C ASN A 804 -34.12 4.19 -0.53
N GLU A 805 -34.54 5.36 -1.02
CA GLU A 805 -33.79 6.62 -0.90
C GLU A 805 -33.63 7.16 0.53
N SER A 806 -34.41 6.64 1.48
CA SER A 806 -34.24 6.89 2.91
C SER A 806 -33.41 5.80 3.61
N LEU A 807 -32.69 4.99 2.83
CA LEU A 807 -31.84 3.88 3.27
C LEU A 807 -32.59 2.75 4.00
N GLN A 808 -33.91 2.67 3.86
CA GLN A 808 -34.73 1.66 4.52
C GLN A 808 -34.97 0.44 3.63
N SER A 809 -35.11 -0.73 4.25
CA SER A 809 -35.51 -1.97 3.55
C SER A 809 -36.97 -2.32 3.84
N CYS A 810 -37.79 -2.52 2.81
CA CYS A 810 -39.17 -3.03 2.94
C CYS A 810 -39.28 -4.49 2.48
N HIS A 811 -38.22 -5.29 2.64
CA HIS A 811 -38.22 -6.68 2.19
C HIS A 811 -38.99 -7.58 3.18
N GLU A 812 -40.07 -8.24 2.72
CA GLU A 812 -40.93 -9.08 3.57
C GLU A 812 -40.17 -10.23 4.26
N GLY A 813 -39.06 -10.70 3.67
CA GLY A 813 -38.19 -11.72 4.24
C GLY A 813 -37.65 -11.37 5.65
N TRP A 814 -37.59 -10.09 6.03
CA TRP A 814 -37.22 -9.68 7.38
C TRP A 814 -38.11 -10.33 8.44
N LYS A 815 -39.44 -10.40 8.19
CA LYS A 815 -40.44 -10.96 9.12
C LYS A 815 -40.30 -12.48 9.35
N LYS A 816 -39.51 -13.15 8.52
CA LYS A 816 -39.27 -14.59 8.57
C LYS A 816 -37.83 -14.94 8.93
N THR A 817 -36.97 -13.94 9.09
CA THR A 817 -35.55 -14.13 9.39
C THR A 817 -35.34 -13.98 10.88
N LYS A 818 -34.72 -14.97 11.50
CA LYS A 818 -34.57 -15.06 12.94
C LYS A 818 -33.11 -15.19 13.33
N ILE A 819 -32.76 -14.67 14.49
CA ILE A 819 -31.44 -14.86 15.09
C ILE A 819 -31.55 -15.72 16.34
N PHE A 820 -30.54 -16.53 16.62
CA PHE A 820 -30.51 -17.42 17.77
C PHE A 820 -29.36 -17.04 18.69
N LEU A 821 -29.70 -16.35 19.77
CA LEU A 821 -28.75 -15.98 20.83
C LEU A 821 -28.54 -17.17 21.78
N HIS A 822 -27.32 -17.31 22.32
CA HIS A 822 -27.01 -18.28 23.37
C HIS A 822 -27.88 -18.06 24.62
N ASP A 823 -28.19 -19.14 25.36
CA ASP A 823 -29.17 -19.12 26.46
C ASP A 823 -28.87 -18.11 27.58
N ASP A 824 -27.58 -17.88 27.89
CA ASP A 824 -27.11 -16.90 28.90
C ASP A 824 -27.41 -15.41 28.55
N TRP A 825 -28.20 -15.17 27.52
CA TRP A 825 -28.45 -13.85 26.91
C TRP A 825 -29.93 -13.54 26.76
N LYS A 826 -30.82 -14.48 27.14
CA LYS A 826 -32.27 -14.38 26.91
C LYS A 826 -33.00 -13.36 27.80
N SER A 827 -32.38 -12.93 28.90
CA SER A 827 -32.97 -12.03 29.91
C SER A 827 -32.47 -10.58 29.87
N ALA A 828 -31.57 -10.24 28.94
CA ALA A 828 -30.95 -8.91 28.90
C ALA A 828 -31.89 -7.86 28.29
N GLU A 829 -31.92 -6.66 28.90
CA GLU A 829 -32.42 -5.46 28.25
C GLU A 829 -31.31 -4.87 27.37
N TRP A 830 -31.63 -4.64 26.10
CA TRP A 830 -30.70 -4.12 25.11
C TRP A 830 -31.00 -2.66 24.82
N LYS A 831 -29.95 -1.85 24.71
CA LYS A 831 -30.04 -0.48 24.22
C LYS A 831 -29.34 -0.37 22.88
N SER A 832 -30.00 0.22 21.89
CA SER A 832 -29.36 0.57 20.62
C SER A 832 -28.40 1.73 20.80
N VAL A 833 -27.16 1.52 20.38
CA VAL A 833 -26.11 2.54 20.29
C VAL A 833 -26.44 3.56 19.19
N LEU A 834 -27.13 3.12 18.13
CA LEU A 834 -27.39 3.93 16.95
C LEU A 834 -28.73 4.67 17.00
N TRP A 835 -29.78 4.03 17.52
CA TRP A 835 -31.17 4.46 17.37
C TRP A 835 -31.82 5.04 18.64
N ASN A 836 -31.08 5.14 19.74
CA ASN A 836 -31.58 5.59 21.06
C ASN A 836 -32.91 4.91 21.46
N LYS A 837 -33.05 3.61 21.16
CA LYS A 837 -34.17 2.76 21.57
C LYS A 837 -33.69 1.69 22.55
N SER A 838 -34.56 1.25 23.45
CA SER A 838 -34.37 0.00 24.20
C SER A 838 -35.22 -1.11 23.58
N CYS A 839 -34.75 -2.35 23.66
CA CYS A 839 -35.45 -3.54 23.21
C CYS A 839 -35.09 -4.76 24.05
N THR A 840 -35.98 -5.74 24.09
CA THR A 840 -35.78 -7.07 24.66
C THR A 840 -35.48 -8.07 23.55
N ASN A 841 -35.02 -9.27 23.88
CA ASN A 841 -34.73 -10.30 22.85
C ASN A 841 -35.93 -10.59 21.94
N LYS A 842 -37.16 -10.60 22.49
CA LYS A 842 -38.38 -10.83 21.71
C LYS A 842 -38.57 -9.81 20.58
N ASP A 843 -38.03 -8.61 20.73
CA ASP A 843 -38.18 -7.52 19.77
C ASP A 843 -37.26 -7.66 18.55
N PHE A 844 -36.22 -8.52 18.62
CA PHE A 844 -35.27 -8.72 17.52
C PHE A 844 -34.89 -10.19 17.27
N ASP A 845 -35.43 -11.16 18.01
CA ASP A 845 -35.37 -12.60 17.67
C ASP A 845 -35.93 -12.86 16.27
N ASN A 846 -36.92 -12.04 15.86
CA ASN A 846 -37.37 -11.89 14.48
C ASN A 846 -36.88 -10.54 13.95
N LEU A 847 -36.08 -10.55 12.88
CA LEU A 847 -35.53 -9.34 12.27
C LEU A 847 -36.59 -8.52 11.51
N GLY A 848 -37.88 -8.83 11.68
CA GLY A 848 -39.02 -8.06 11.19
C GLY A 848 -39.00 -6.57 11.59
N TYR A 849 -38.28 -6.20 12.65
CA TYR A 849 -38.12 -4.78 13.02
C TYR A 849 -37.34 -3.96 11.98
N PHE A 850 -36.56 -4.60 11.09
CA PHE A 850 -35.89 -3.93 9.99
C PHE A 850 -36.82 -3.63 8.80
N TYR A 851 -38.04 -4.17 8.80
CA TYR A 851 -39.03 -3.82 7.79
C TYR A 851 -39.44 -2.34 7.92
N GLY A 852 -39.12 -1.54 6.91
CA GLY A 852 -39.32 -0.09 6.90
C GLY A 852 -38.25 0.68 7.68
N ALA A 853 -37.11 0.07 8.01
CA ALA A 853 -36.02 0.68 8.76
C ALA A 853 -34.65 0.43 8.10
N LEU A 854 -33.60 1.09 8.61
CA LEU A 854 -32.23 0.84 8.16
C LEU A 854 -31.79 -0.55 8.64
N PRO A 855 -31.20 -1.39 7.79
CA PRO A 855 -30.98 -2.82 8.06
C PRO A 855 -29.73 -3.12 8.90
N PHE A 856 -29.45 -2.29 9.91
CA PHE A 856 -28.33 -2.49 10.82
C PHE A 856 -28.58 -1.90 12.22
N ASP A 857 -27.91 -2.47 13.21
CA ASP A 857 -27.96 -2.01 14.60
C ASP A 857 -26.74 -2.49 15.38
N VAL A 858 -26.41 -1.77 16.45
CA VAL A 858 -25.45 -2.18 17.45
C VAL A 858 -26.13 -2.05 18.80
N LEU A 859 -26.44 -3.19 19.41
CA LEU A 859 -27.15 -3.29 20.67
C LEU A 859 -26.15 -3.54 21.79
N ILE A 860 -26.31 -2.88 22.94
CA ILE A 860 -25.48 -3.06 24.14
C ILE A 860 -26.35 -3.42 25.35
N ALA A 861 -25.83 -4.32 26.19
CA ALA A 861 -26.39 -4.66 27.48
C ALA A 861 -25.32 -4.52 28.59
N HIS A 862 -25.76 -4.07 29.76
CA HIS A 862 -24.98 -3.92 30.99
C HIS A 862 -25.48 -4.92 32.03
N ASP A 863 -24.59 -5.45 32.87
CA ASP A 863 -24.89 -6.41 33.94
C ASP A 863 -25.47 -7.74 33.44
N VAL A 864 -24.58 -8.67 33.10
CA VAL A 864 -24.97 -10.08 33.00
C VAL A 864 -24.42 -10.79 34.22
N THR A 865 -25.33 -11.03 35.17
CA THR A 865 -25.16 -11.95 36.30
C THR A 865 -24.76 -13.33 35.84
#